data_AF-A0A7C5M637-F1
#
_entry.id   AF-A0A7C5M637-F1
#
_cell.length_a   1.000
_cell.length_b   1.000
_cell.length_c   1.000
_cell.angle_alpha   90.00
_cell.angle_beta   90.00
_cell.angle_gamma   90.00
#
_symmetry.space_group_name_H-M   'P 1'
#
loop_
_entity.id
_entity.type
_entity.pdbx_description
1 polymer ?
#
loop_
_entity_poly.entity_id
_entity_poly.type
_entity_poly.pdbx_seq_one_letter_code
_entity_poly.pdbx_strand_id
1 'polypeptide(L)'
;FRTDMNRQIHQILYRDKSFGDVIIYPTVNRIWNWNRMFNFKYDFSKSLSFEFNTGTNAYIKEPTIYPDKETEEWDEYKQSIWREIGGFGTMQRYNQSLRITYNLPLKKIPVLDWITIAANIQTLYTWAASPVSIQPRFGNNIENGNQKQINSNADLQNLYNKIPYFKSLNQTQRRSRSSSSRTRGGPQPKPAENDTVKQNKQIGKKFGEGVLKVLMAVKKVTVTWTQGNGTSLPGYMLEPKFLGMDFSNTAPGWGFVFGKQYNDFPQRVADNGWYSVDSALNNAYMQKVNEALSYKVNGDFLGVIRIDLDGDRIYTDNYQSYFRYDNEGIFTEYSPVNTGNFSISYSIIKTSFQGPDKNEISPTFVQFLDNRIVIAERLAHGDPAWQNLPDDAKYYYDTIAGREFPFGYGSNSQPVLYHAFLSAYGGSDASSVAIESPFPKFPIPNWRITINGLTNIKAIAKVFRSFNITHGYRSMLSITSWRTNVNYKDDESGQVFQDTYNFITKYDVGVVSVIENYSPLIGLDMTMHNSLNVRAEFKKTRNLSMSFVNNQLTEIVGNELVLGLGFRVKGLKFQIASFTGKKSNRVGSDLNLKLDFGIRDNKTTLRRIDEDNNQVSAGSMQYTLNFAADYMLSQSLQLRAYYNWTSNNPYISAQFPNATTSAGFTLRFNLAQ
;
A
#
# COMPACT_ATOMS: atom_id res chain seq x y z
N PHE A 1 1.52 19.93 -31.47
CA PHE A 1 0.15 19.49 -31.81
C PHE A 1 0.25 18.46 -32.93
N ARG A 2 -0.50 17.36 -32.84
CA ARG A 2 -0.56 16.31 -33.86
C ARG A 2 -2.01 15.99 -34.14
N THR A 3 -2.35 15.79 -35.40
CA THR A 3 -3.67 15.39 -35.86
C THR A 3 -3.56 14.23 -36.83
N ASP A 4 -4.51 13.32 -36.80
CA ASP A 4 -4.57 12.13 -37.64
C ASP A 4 -6.03 11.86 -38.01
N MET A 5 -6.32 11.78 -39.31
CA MET A 5 -7.63 11.39 -39.82
C MET A 5 -7.48 10.05 -40.53
N ASN A 6 -8.27 9.07 -40.10
CA ASN A 6 -8.32 7.76 -40.72
C ASN A 6 -9.75 7.50 -41.20
N ARG A 7 -9.92 7.44 -42.53
CA ARG A 7 -11.19 7.12 -43.18
C ARG A 7 -11.10 5.73 -43.79
N GLN A 8 -12.02 4.86 -43.37
CA GLN A 8 -12.15 3.48 -43.83
C GLN A 8 -13.57 3.27 -44.34
N ILE A 9 -13.68 2.71 -45.54
CA ILE A 9 -14.95 2.35 -46.15
C ILE A 9 -14.88 0.88 -46.49
N HIS A 10 -15.80 0.11 -45.94
CA HIS A 10 -15.97 -1.29 -46.23
C HIS A 10 -17.34 -1.51 -46.85
N GLN A 11 -17.38 -2.12 -48.03
CA GLN A 11 -18.60 -2.35 -48.78
C GLN A 11 -18.72 -3.83 -49.10
N ILE A 12 -19.87 -4.42 -48.77
CA ILE A 12 -20.21 -5.79 -49.09
C ILE A 12 -21.46 -5.78 -49.95
N LEU A 13 -21.36 -6.32 -51.16
CA LEU A 13 -22.51 -6.66 -51.99
C LEU A 13 -22.57 -8.18 -52.09
N TYR A 14 -23.62 -8.78 -51.55
CA TYR A 14 -23.85 -10.20 -51.73
C TYR A 14 -24.24 -10.46 -53.18
N ARG A 15 -23.84 -11.60 -53.73
CA ARG A 15 -24.28 -12.01 -55.06
C ARG A 15 -25.74 -12.46 -54.99
N ASP A 16 -26.58 -11.90 -55.85
CA ASP A 16 -27.96 -12.39 -56.04
C ASP A 16 -27.93 -13.83 -56.58
N LYS A 17 -28.75 -14.70 -55.99
CA LYS A 17 -28.93 -16.10 -56.40
C LYS A 17 -30.39 -16.41 -56.73
N SER A 18 -31.25 -15.40 -56.79
CA SER A 18 -32.65 -15.56 -57.13
C SER A 18 -32.86 -15.73 -58.64
N PHE A 19 -34.03 -16.23 -59.05
CA PHE A 19 -34.39 -16.46 -60.46
C PHE A 19 -34.91 -15.19 -61.17
N GLY A 20 -35.10 -14.08 -60.44
CA GLY A 20 -35.52 -12.79 -60.99
C GLY A 20 -34.47 -11.72 -60.71
N ASP A 21 -34.47 -10.63 -61.49
CA ASP A 21 -33.57 -9.51 -61.25
C ASP A 21 -34.01 -8.74 -60.00
N VAL A 22 -33.43 -9.07 -58.84
CA VAL A 22 -33.70 -8.35 -57.58
C VAL A 22 -32.60 -7.30 -57.38
N ILE A 23 -33.01 -6.03 -57.33
CA ILE A 23 -32.11 -4.93 -56.99
C ILE A 23 -31.72 -5.07 -55.51
N ILE A 24 -30.50 -5.55 -55.26
CA ILE A 24 -29.90 -5.63 -53.94
C ILE A 24 -28.90 -4.49 -53.74
N TYR A 25 -29.04 -3.77 -52.64
CA TYR A 25 -28.14 -2.68 -52.29
C TYR A 25 -26.96 -3.19 -51.46
N PRO A 26 -25.75 -2.64 -51.65
CA PRO A 26 -24.59 -3.02 -50.85
C PRO A 26 -24.75 -2.55 -49.40
N THR A 27 -24.29 -3.37 -48.45
CA THR A 27 -24.11 -2.92 -47.07
C THR A 27 -22.78 -2.18 -46.96
N VAL A 28 -22.82 -0.94 -46.47
CA VAL A 28 -21.63 -0.09 -46.34
C VAL A 28 -21.38 0.20 -44.87
N ASN A 29 -20.17 -0.08 -44.40
CA ASN A 29 -19.66 0.36 -43.13
C ASN A 29 -18.62 1.47 -43.37
N ARG A 30 -18.85 2.65 -42.80
CA ARG A 30 -17.96 3.81 -42.91
C ARG A 30 -17.47 4.22 -41.53
N ILE A 31 -16.17 4.34 -41.39
CA ILE A 31 -15.52 4.79 -40.16
C ILE A 31 -14.58 5.91 -40.55
N TRP A 32 -14.83 7.12 -40.07
CA TRP A 32 -13.94 8.26 -40.27
C TRP A 32 -13.56 8.86 -38.93
N ASN A 33 -12.47 8.37 -38.38
CA ASN A 33 -11.96 8.82 -37.09
C ASN A 33 -11.00 10.00 -37.28
N TRP A 34 -11.07 10.95 -36.36
CA TRP A 34 -10.19 12.10 -36.27
C TRP A 34 -9.62 12.23 -34.86
N ASN A 35 -8.34 11.91 -34.73
CA ASN A 35 -7.59 11.97 -33.49
C ASN A 35 -6.76 13.26 -33.44
N ARG A 36 -6.84 14.00 -32.34
CA ARG A 36 -6.10 15.24 -32.11
C ARG A 36 -5.38 15.16 -30.78
N MET A 37 -4.09 15.48 -30.78
CA MET A 37 -3.23 15.46 -29.59
C MET A 37 -2.49 16.78 -29.45
N PHE A 38 -2.54 17.34 -28.24
CA PHE A 38 -1.80 18.54 -27.88
C PHE A 38 -0.97 18.24 -26.64
N ASN A 39 0.34 18.49 -26.73
CA ASN A 39 1.25 18.35 -25.61
C ASN A 39 1.97 19.68 -25.47
N PHE A 40 1.90 20.26 -24.28
CA PHE A 40 2.57 21.49 -23.90
C PHE A 40 3.40 21.20 -22.66
N LYS A 41 4.71 21.38 -22.76
CA LYS A 41 5.62 21.25 -21.63
C LYS A 41 6.42 22.54 -21.52
N TYR A 42 6.43 23.13 -20.33
CA TYR A 42 7.17 24.34 -20.07
C TYR A 42 7.80 24.31 -18.67
N ASP A 43 9.11 24.52 -18.61
CA ASP A 43 9.88 24.57 -17.38
C ASP A 43 10.07 26.05 -16.97
N PHE A 44 9.11 26.61 -16.22
CA PHE A 44 9.18 28.01 -15.74
C PHE A 44 10.43 28.28 -14.90
N SER A 45 10.95 27.26 -14.21
CA SER A 45 12.24 27.32 -13.52
C SER A 45 12.83 25.91 -13.36
N LYS A 46 14.09 25.81 -12.90
CA LYS A 46 14.70 24.52 -12.50
C LYS A 46 13.90 23.78 -11.41
N SER A 47 13.03 24.50 -10.68
CA SER A 47 12.21 24.01 -9.58
C SER A 47 10.74 23.82 -9.95
N LEU A 48 10.26 24.29 -11.10
CA LEU A 48 8.85 24.31 -11.45
C LEU A 48 8.66 23.94 -12.92
N SER A 49 8.03 22.80 -13.15
CA SER A 49 7.67 22.33 -14.49
C SER A 49 6.16 22.12 -14.61
N PHE A 50 5.64 22.49 -15.77
CA PHE A 50 4.26 22.29 -16.17
C PHE A 50 4.24 21.40 -17.40
N GLU A 51 3.40 20.38 -17.37
CA GLU A 51 3.13 19.51 -18.50
C GLU A 51 1.61 19.36 -18.65
N PHE A 52 1.10 19.80 -19.78
CA PHE A 52 -0.31 19.76 -20.12
C PHE A 52 -0.48 18.96 -21.41
N ASN A 53 -1.19 17.84 -21.32
CA ASN A 53 -1.44 16.95 -22.44
C ASN A 53 -2.95 16.81 -22.63
N THR A 54 -3.42 16.87 -23.87
CA THR A 54 -4.82 16.62 -24.23
C THR A 54 -4.89 15.67 -25.40
N GLY A 55 -5.91 14.80 -25.40
CA GLY A 55 -6.25 13.92 -26.50
C GLY A 55 -7.74 13.98 -26.79
N THR A 56 -8.11 14.27 -28.03
CA THR A 56 -9.49 14.30 -28.50
C THR A 56 -9.67 13.24 -29.58
N ASN A 57 -10.68 12.39 -29.40
CA ASN A 57 -11.17 11.46 -30.42
C ASN A 57 -12.52 11.99 -30.90
N ALA A 58 -12.62 12.26 -32.19
CA ALA A 58 -13.85 12.64 -32.86
C ALA A 58 -14.05 11.75 -34.09
N TYR A 59 -15.24 11.76 -34.66
CA TYR A 59 -15.50 11.20 -35.99
C TYR A 59 -16.14 12.24 -36.88
N ILE A 60 -15.96 12.09 -38.18
CA ILE A 60 -16.63 12.91 -39.18
C ILE A 60 -17.95 12.24 -39.54
N LYS A 61 -19.06 12.94 -39.30
CA LYS A 61 -20.39 12.43 -39.67
C LYS A 61 -20.61 12.59 -41.17
N GLU A 62 -20.48 11.49 -41.90
CA GLU A 62 -20.80 11.46 -43.32
C GLU A 62 -22.31 11.33 -43.53
N PRO A 63 -22.90 12.03 -44.52
CA PRO A 63 -24.26 11.73 -44.97
C PRO A 63 -24.42 10.26 -45.35
N THR A 64 -25.61 9.71 -45.09
CA THR A 64 -25.94 8.29 -45.30
C THR A 64 -25.86 7.90 -46.76
N ILE A 65 -26.30 8.79 -47.66
CA ILE A 65 -26.28 8.58 -49.11
C ILE A 65 -24.95 9.07 -49.67
N TYR A 66 -24.37 8.30 -50.59
CA TYR A 66 -23.19 8.71 -51.36
C TYR A 66 -23.67 9.11 -52.77
N PRO A 67 -23.91 10.40 -53.02
CA PRO A 67 -24.44 10.85 -54.30
C PRO A 67 -23.40 10.77 -55.41
N ASP A 68 -23.87 10.74 -56.65
CA ASP A 68 -23.02 10.74 -57.84
C ASP A 68 -22.22 12.04 -57.95
N LYS A 69 -20.95 11.96 -58.34
CA LYS A 69 -19.99 13.08 -58.24
C LYS A 69 -20.31 14.31 -59.10
N GLU A 70 -21.29 14.23 -59.98
CA GLU A 70 -21.67 15.26 -60.95
C GLU A 70 -23.06 15.87 -60.65
N THR A 71 -23.65 15.54 -59.50
CA THR A 71 -24.96 16.07 -59.08
C THR A 71 -24.83 17.20 -58.06
N GLU A 72 -25.88 18.01 -57.94
CA GLU A 72 -26.01 19.03 -56.89
C GLU A 72 -25.87 18.41 -55.48
N GLU A 73 -26.40 17.20 -55.30
CA GLU A 73 -26.30 16.42 -54.06
C GLU A 73 -24.84 16.13 -53.67
N TRP A 74 -23.91 15.99 -54.63
CA TRP A 74 -22.49 15.83 -54.34
C TRP A 74 -21.83 17.11 -53.80
N ASP A 75 -22.28 18.27 -54.28
CA ASP A 75 -21.85 19.55 -53.73
C ASP A 75 -22.36 19.73 -52.30
N GLU A 76 -23.62 19.36 -52.02
CA GLU A 76 -24.17 19.35 -50.67
C GLU A 76 -23.43 18.36 -49.74
N TYR A 77 -23.11 17.16 -50.23
CA TYR A 77 -22.33 16.15 -49.50
C TYR A 77 -20.95 16.68 -49.12
N LYS A 78 -20.23 17.30 -50.07
CA LYS A 78 -18.93 17.94 -49.81
C LYS A 78 -19.05 19.06 -48.79
N GLN A 79 -20.05 19.93 -48.92
CA GLN A 79 -20.28 21.01 -47.98
C GLN A 79 -20.56 20.48 -46.56
N SER A 80 -21.33 19.40 -46.43
CA SER A 80 -21.59 18.74 -45.14
C SER A 80 -20.30 18.21 -44.50
N ILE A 81 -19.43 17.55 -45.28
CA ILE A 81 -18.15 17.05 -44.78
C ILE A 81 -17.23 18.19 -44.37
N TRP A 82 -17.09 19.22 -45.19
CA TRP A 82 -16.25 20.37 -44.86
C TRP A 82 -16.78 21.13 -43.65
N ARG A 83 -18.10 21.15 -43.43
CA ARG A 83 -18.72 21.70 -42.23
C ARG A 83 -18.38 20.88 -40.99
N GLU A 84 -18.48 19.56 -41.05
CA GLU A 84 -18.05 18.68 -39.95
C GLU A 84 -16.56 18.83 -39.64
N ILE A 85 -15.70 18.88 -40.67
CA ILE A 85 -14.26 19.10 -40.51
C ILE A 85 -13.99 20.49 -39.91
N GLY A 86 -14.66 21.53 -40.40
CA GLY A 86 -14.55 22.89 -39.87
C GLY A 86 -15.08 23.02 -38.43
N GLY A 87 -16.07 22.20 -38.07
CA GLY A 87 -16.64 22.04 -36.73
C GLY A 87 -15.85 21.11 -35.81
N PHE A 88 -14.66 20.65 -36.23
CA PHE A 88 -13.81 19.74 -35.47
C PHE A 88 -14.33 18.29 -35.28
N GLY A 89 -15.33 17.90 -36.07
CA GLY A 89 -15.99 16.60 -36.02
C GLY A 89 -16.85 16.40 -34.77
N THR A 90 -17.72 15.38 -34.82
CA THR A 90 -18.51 14.98 -33.65
C THR A 90 -17.61 14.27 -32.65
N MET A 91 -17.49 14.82 -31.45
CA MET A 91 -16.56 14.31 -30.45
C MET A 91 -17.08 13.04 -29.78
N GLN A 92 -16.24 12.02 -29.66
CA GLN A 92 -16.52 10.81 -28.91
C GLN A 92 -15.87 10.82 -27.53
N ARG A 93 -14.65 11.36 -27.45
CA ARG A 93 -13.89 11.38 -26.20
C ARG A 93 -12.94 12.56 -26.16
N TYR A 94 -12.82 13.15 -24.98
CA TYR A 94 -11.81 14.15 -24.66
C TYR A 94 -11.11 13.73 -23.38
N ASN A 95 -9.79 13.75 -23.37
CA ASN A 95 -8.99 13.55 -22.17
C ASN A 95 -8.01 14.72 -22.03
N GLN A 96 -7.81 15.20 -20.80
CA GLN A 96 -6.78 16.17 -20.47
C GLN A 96 -6.05 15.77 -19.21
N SER A 97 -4.75 16.04 -19.17
CA SER A 97 -3.89 15.80 -18.02
C SER A 97 -2.99 17.01 -17.81
N LEU A 98 -3.07 17.63 -16.64
CA LEU A 98 -2.14 18.66 -16.19
C LEU A 98 -1.27 18.10 -15.07
N ARG A 99 0.04 18.10 -15.25
CA ARG A 99 1.05 17.74 -14.25
C ARG A 99 1.87 18.97 -13.91
N ILE A 100 1.86 19.34 -12.63
CA ILE A 100 2.68 20.40 -12.06
C ILE A 100 3.67 19.72 -11.12
N THR A 101 4.96 19.93 -11.35
CA THR A 101 6.02 19.46 -10.45
C THR A 101 6.74 20.66 -9.86
N TYR A 102 6.72 20.77 -8.53
CA TYR A 102 7.36 21.84 -7.78
C TYR A 102 8.36 21.29 -6.76
N ASN A 103 9.64 21.45 -7.06
CA ASN A 103 10.74 21.14 -6.15
C ASN A 103 11.13 22.43 -5.41
N LEU A 104 10.79 22.55 -4.12
CA LEU A 104 11.08 23.76 -3.37
C LEU A 104 12.59 24.02 -3.37
N PRO A 105 13.07 25.21 -3.78
CA PRO A 105 14.49 25.51 -3.93
C PRO A 105 15.17 25.80 -2.57
N LEU A 106 14.88 25.01 -1.53
CA LEU A 106 15.42 25.17 -0.17
C LEU A 106 16.95 25.08 -0.11
N LYS A 107 17.58 24.40 -1.08
CA LYS A 107 19.04 24.37 -1.26
C LYS A 107 19.68 25.74 -1.45
N LYS A 108 18.92 26.75 -1.87
CA LYS A 108 19.40 28.13 -1.98
C LYS A 108 19.47 28.85 -0.63
N ILE A 109 18.76 28.36 0.39
CA ILE A 109 18.76 28.90 1.74
C ILE A 109 19.79 28.10 2.55
N PRO A 110 20.95 28.69 2.93
CA PRO A 110 22.03 27.94 3.58
C PRO A 110 21.63 27.21 4.87
N VAL A 111 20.57 27.65 5.54
CA VAL A 111 20.07 27.01 6.78
C VAL A 111 19.19 25.78 6.51
N LEU A 112 18.66 25.62 5.28
CA LEU A 112 17.63 24.62 4.93
C LEU A 112 18.04 23.63 3.82
N ASP A 113 19.28 23.65 3.34
CA ASP A 113 19.77 22.77 2.27
C ASP A 113 19.82 21.26 2.61
N TRP A 114 19.64 20.92 3.88
CA TRP A 114 19.45 19.55 4.37
C TRP A 114 18.02 19.03 4.18
N ILE A 115 17.07 19.90 3.83
CA ILE A 115 15.68 19.54 3.53
C ILE A 115 15.45 19.62 2.02
N THR A 116 14.80 18.61 1.47
CA THR A 116 14.27 18.59 0.10
C THR A 116 12.78 18.32 0.16
N ILE A 117 11.97 19.21 -0.42
CA ILE A 117 10.52 19.04 -0.54
C ILE A 117 10.17 19.07 -2.02
N ALA A 118 9.52 18.02 -2.49
CA ALA A 118 9.02 17.89 -3.85
C ALA A 118 7.51 17.65 -3.82
N ALA A 119 6.75 18.59 -4.39
CA ALA A 119 5.32 18.49 -4.58
C ALA A 119 5.02 18.14 -6.04
N ASN A 120 4.19 17.15 -6.27
CA ASN A 120 3.63 16.81 -7.57
C ASN A 120 2.11 16.88 -7.49
N ILE A 121 1.50 17.61 -8.42
CA ILE A 121 0.06 17.66 -8.58
C ILE A 121 -0.24 17.23 -9.99
N GLN A 122 -0.96 16.13 -10.14
CA GLN A 122 -1.50 15.67 -11.41
C GLN A 122 -3.01 15.79 -11.37
N THR A 123 -3.61 16.30 -12.43
CA THR A 123 -5.05 16.38 -12.59
C THR A 123 -5.40 15.73 -13.91
N LEU A 124 -6.54 15.04 -13.94
CA LEU A 124 -7.08 14.34 -15.09
C LEU A 124 -8.52 14.79 -15.27
N TYR A 125 -8.93 15.03 -16.50
CA TYR A 125 -10.35 15.16 -16.81
C TYR A 125 -10.65 14.42 -18.09
N THR A 126 -11.77 13.72 -18.08
CA THR A 126 -12.26 12.95 -19.21
C THR A 126 -13.70 13.35 -19.46
N TRP A 127 -14.04 13.51 -20.74
CA TRP A 127 -15.41 13.53 -21.20
C TRP A 127 -15.57 12.41 -22.22
N ALA A 128 -16.67 11.67 -22.12
CA ALA A 128 -16.99 10.58 -23.04
C ALA A 128 -18.44 10.71 -23.49
N ALA A 129 -18.64 10.71 -24.81
CA ALA A 129 -19.96 10.74 -25.42
C ALA A 129 -20.70 9.42 -25.18
N SER A 130 -22.00 9.52 -24.91
CA SER A 130 -22.91 8.39 -25.04
C SER A 130 -23.22 8.12 -26.51
N PRO A 131 -23.70 6.91 -26.88
CA PRO A 131 -24.19 6.66 -28.24
C PRO A 131 -25.21 7.71 -28.70
N VAL A 132 -25.09 8.19 -29.94
CA VAL A 132 -25.89 9.29 -30.50
C VAL A 132 -27.40 9.09 -30.35
N SER A 133 -27.88 7.85 -30.38
CA SER A 133 -29.31 7.52 -30.23
C SER A 133 -29.87 7.79 -28.84
N ILE A 134 -29.04 7.74 -27.80
CA ILE A 134 -29.45 7.93 -26.40
C ILE A 134 -28.87 9.20 -25.79
N GLN A 135 -27.85 9.80 -26.43
CA GLN A 135 -27.17 11.01 -25.99
C GLN A 135 -28.11 12.18 -25.66
N PRO A 136 -29.17 12.48 -26.47
CA PRO A 136 -30.09 13.58 -26.16
C PRO A 136 -30.95 13.32 -24.91
N ARG A 137 -31.06 12.06 -24.49
CA ARG A 137 -31.87 11.65 -23.33
C ARG A 137 -31.01 11.49 -22.09
N PHE A 138 -29.96 10.67 -22.15
CA PHE A 138 -29.13 10.29 -20.99
C PHE A 138 -27.85 11.09 -20.85
N GLY A 139 -27.56 12.02 -21.77
CA GLY A 139 -26.34 12.81 -21.74
C GLY A 139 -25.07 11.98 -21.86
N ASN A 140 -23.94 12.62 -21.56
CA ASN A 140 -22.58 12.11 -21.65
C ASN A 140 -22.03 11.82 -20.24
N ASN A 141 -20.82 11.27 -20.18
CA ASN A 141 -20.12 11.05 -18.91
C ASN A 141 -18.94 12.01 -18.77
N ILE A 142 -18.81 12.65 -17.61
CA ILE A 142 -17.63 13.43 -17.24
C ILE A 142 -16.94 12.84 -16.02
N GLU A 143 -15.63 12.76 -16.09
CA GLU A 143 -14.80 12.30 -14.99
C GLU A 143 -13.74 13.33 -14.69
N ASN A 144 -13.48 13.51 -13.40
CA ASN A 144 -12.39 14.31 -12.92
C ASN A 144 -11.55 13.52 -11.94
N GLY A 145 -10.23 13.71 -11.97
CA GLY A 145 -9.30 13.13 -11.03
C GLY A 145 -8.22 14.13 -10.63
N ASN A 146 -7.74 14.02 -9.40
CA ASN A 146 -6.51 14.65 -8.99
C ASN A 146 -5.64 13.66 -8.20
N GLN A 147 -4.33 13.87 -8.25
CA GLN A 147 -3.34 13.17 -7.45
C GLN A 147 -2.35 14.20 -6.95
N LYS A 148 -2.34 14.41 -5.64
CA LYS A 148 -1.40 15.28 -4.94
C LYS A 148 -0.39 14.38 -4.25
N GLN A 149 0.90 14.65 -4.43
CA GLN A 149 1.96 13.93 -3.77
C GLN A 149 2.98 14.93 -3.22
N ILE A 150 3.30 14.81 -1.94
CA ILE A 150 4.33 15.60 -1.28
C ILE A 150 5.37 14.62 -0.74
N ASN A 151 6.59 14.73 -1.27
CA ASN A 151 7.74 13.98 -0.80
C ASN A 151 8.68 14.94 -0.07
N SER A 152 8.85 14.74 1.23
CA SER A 152 9.76 15.48 2.07
C SER A 152 10.90 14.58 2.51
N ASN A 153 12.13 15.04 2.35
CA ASN A 153 13.32 14.31 2.74
C ASN A 153 14.26 15.25 3.50
N ALA A 154 14.61 14.89 4.71
CA ALA A 154 15.56 15.60 5.55
C ALA A 154 16.81 14.73 5.76
N ASP A 155 17.95 15.22 5.29
CA ASP A 155 19.26 14.63 5.50
C ASP A 155 19.98 15.34 6.65
N LEU A 156 19.72 14.87 7.86
CA LEU A 156 20.27 15.43 9.08
C LEU A 156 21.79 15.29 9.15
N GLN A 157 22.39 14.36 8.39
CA GLN A 157 23.84 14.28 8.31
C GLN A 157 24.44 15.57 7.73
N ASN A 158 23.79 16.18 6.75
CA ASN A 158 24.20 17.48 6.21
C ASN A 158 23.99 18.61 7.23
N LEU A 159 22.90 18.57 8.01
CA LEU A 159 22.66 19.51 9.10
C LEU A 159 23.77 19.43 10.16
N TYR A 160 24.09 18.24 10.65
CA TYR A 160 25.14 18.04 11.66
C TYR A 160 26.52 18.46 11.14
N ASN A 161 26.82 18.21 9.87
CA ASN A 161 28.11 18.59 9.28
C ASN A 161 28.29 20.11 9.14
N LYS A 162 27.24 20.93 9.26
CA LYS A 162 27.35 22.39 9.25
C LYS A 162 27.83 22.97 10.56
N ILE A 163 27.44 22.35 11.67
CA ILE A 163 27.83 22.81 13.00
C ILE A 163 29.25 22.28 13.26
N PRO A 164 30.30 23.13 13.36
CA PRO A 164 31.69 22.68 13.44
C PRO A 164 31.95 21.70 14.59
N TYR A 165 31.23 21.87 15.70
CA TYR A 165 31.28 20.97 16.85
C TYR A 165 30.72 19.57 16.56
N PHE A 166 29.62 19.46 15.81
CA PHE A 166 29.07 18.17 15.39
C PHE A 166 29.86 17.53 14.25
N LYS A 167 30.43 18.35 13.37
CA LYS A 167 31.33 17.90 12.31
C LYS A 167 32.58 17.21 12.89
N SER A 168 33.21 17.76 13.93
CA SER A 168 34.39 17.13 14.54
C SER A 168 34.04 15.79 15.22
N LEU A 169 32.85 15.68 15.83
CA LEU A 169 32.32 14.44 16.38
C LEU A 169 32.06 13.38 15.30
N ASN A 170 31.48 13.78 14.16
CA ASN A 170 31.26 12.90 13.00
C ASN A 170 32.56 12.50 12.28
N GLN A 171 33.53 13.42 12.15
CA GLN A 171 34.81 13.17 11.47
C GLN A 171 35.71 12.22 12.27
N THR A 172 35.63 12.23 13.60
CA THR A 172 36.41 11.33 14.47
C THR A 172 36.09 9.85 14.19
N GLN A 173 34.89 9.54 13.65
CA GLN A 173 34.49 8.19 13.24
C GLN A 173 35.04 7.74 11.87
N ARG A 174 35.54 8.67 11.05
CA ARG A 174 36.15 8.38 9.73
C ARG A 174 37.67 8.16 9.79
N ARG A 175 38.25 7.88 10.97
CA ARG A 175 39.61 7.31 11.02
C ARG A 175 39.56 5.90 10.46
N SER A 176 39.66 5.81 9.14
CA SER A 176 39.98 4.60 8.42
C SER A 176 41.23 4.01 9.06
N ARG A 177 41.18 2.71 9.34
CA ARG A 177 42.41 1.92 9.38
C ARG A 177 43.01 2.07 7.99
N SER A 178 43.97 2.98 7.81
CA SER A 178 44.83 2.92 6.64
C SER A 178 45.51 1.56 6.72
N SER A 179 45.14 0.65 5.82
CA SER A 179 45.97 -0.51 5.55
C SER A 179 47.34 0.03 5.19
N SER A 180 48.35 -0.25 6.01
CA SER A 180 49.73 0.03 5.63
C SER A 180 50.06 -0.86 4.44
N SER A 181 49.89 -0.33 3.23
CA SER A 181 50.62 -0.85 2.08
C SER A 181 52.08 -0.60 2.40
N ARG A 182 52.81 -1.68 2.73
CA ARG A 182 54.27 -1.68 2.78
C ARG A 182 54.78 -1.41 1.36
N THR A 183 54.91 -0.14 1.02
CA THR A 183 55.73 0.31 -0.10
C THR A 183 57.13 0.53 0.45
N ARG A 184 58.07 -0.27 -0.03
CA ARG A 184 59.48 -0.27 0.33
C ARG A 184 60.16 0.90 -0.39
N GLY A 185 60.83 1.78 0.36
CA GLY A 185 61.79 2.75 -0.19
C GLY A 185 61.32 4.21 -0.20
N GLY A 186 61.69 4.96 0.84
CA GLY A 186 61.59 6.42 0.90
C GLY A 186 62.08 6.95 2.26
N PRO A 187 62.84 8.07 2.34
CA PRO A 187 63.53 8.47 3.57
C PRO A 187 62.59 8.94 4.69
N GLN A 188 62.94 8.61 5.93
CA GLN A 188 62.24 8.98 7.17
C GLN A 188 62.17 10.50 7.38
N PRO A 189 60.99 11.05 7.72
CA PRO A 189 60.90 12.34 8.42
C PRO A 189 61.16 12.15 9.93
N LYS A 190 61.90 13.10 10.50
CA LYS A 190 62.29 13.19 11.91
C LYS A 190 61.07 13.27 12.85
N PRO A 191 61.16 12.74 14.09
CA PRO A 191 60.05 12.75 15.05
C PRO A 191 59.82 14.17 15.58
N ALA A 192 58.58 14.64 15.45
CA ALA A 192 58.11 15.86 16.10
C ALA A 192 57.91 15.61 17.60
N GLU A 193 58.36 16.58 18.37
CA GLU A 193 58.39 16.67 19.83
C GLU A 193 57.03 16.45 20.50
N ASN A 194 57.11 15.85 21.69
CA ASN A 194 56.00 15.61 22.61
C ASN A 194 55.45 16.93 23.16
N ASP A 195 54.35 17.43 22.61
CA ASP A 195 53.56 18.47 23.29
C ASP A 195 52.55 17.80 24.24
N THR A 196 52.92 17.74 25.52
CA THR A 196 52.14 17.18 26.61
C THR A 196 51.13 18.20 27.13
N VAL A 197 50.07 18.45 26.36
CA VAL A 197 48.90 19.16 26.89
C VAL A 197 48.03 18.19 27.68
N LYS A 198 48.19 18.29 28.99
CA LYS A 198 47.45 17.67 30.09
C LYS A 198 45.95 17.47 29.76
N GLN A 199 45.55 16.21 29.61
CA GLN A 199 44.16 15.80 29.75
C GLN A 199 43.74 15.99 31.21
N ASN A 200 43.06 17.10 31.53
CA ASN A 200 42.32 17.16 32.77
C ASN A 200 40.98 17.88 32.58
N LYS A 201 39.95 17.26 33.17
CA LYS A 201 38.55 17.70 33.33
C LYS A 201 37.66 17.68 32.08
N GLN A 202 36.70 16.75 32.09
CA GLN A 202 35.27 17.07 32.25
C GLN A 202 34.41 15.82 32.00
N ILE A 203 34.04 15.13 33.08
CA ILE A 203 33.03 14.07 33.06
C ILE A 203 31.66 14.62 32.57
N GLY A 204 31.38 15.92 32.82
CA GLY A 204 30.21 16.63 32.27
C GLY A 204 30.21 16.84 30.75
N LYS A 205 31.38 17.05 30.11
CA LYS A 205 31.47 17.11 28.63
C LYS A 205 31.20 15.75 27.99
N LYS A 206 31.67 14.66 28.60
CA LYS A 206 31.43 13.29 28.10
C LYS A 206 29.95 12.89 28.14
N PHE A 207 29.19 13.35 29.15
CA PHE A 207 27.75 13.12 29.24
C PHE A 207 26.98 13.93 28.19
N GLY A 208 27.28 15.24 28.05
CA GLY A 208 26.70 16.08 27.00
C GLY A 208 27.01 15.60 25.58
N GLU A 209 28.25 15.15 25.33
CA GLU A 209 28.66 14.52 24.07
C GLU A 209 27.95 13.19 23.80
N GLY A 210 27.58 12.43 24.84
CA GLY A 210 26.79 11.21 24.72
C GLY A 210 25.36 11.49 24.26
N VAL A 211 24.68 12.45 24.90
CA VAL A 211 23.33 12.88 24.53
C VAL A 211 23.31 13.46 23.10
N LEU A 212 24.30 14.28 22.75
CA LEU A 212 24.44 14.84 21.41
C LEU A 212 24.70 13.76 20.34
N LYS A 213 25.43 12.69 20.67
CA LYS A 213 25.62 11.52 19.78
C LYS A 213 24.35 10.68 19.60
N VAL A 214 23.49 10.63 20.61
CA VAL A 214 22.16 10.00 20.50
C VAL A 214 21.25 10.83 19.58
N LEU A 215 21.25 12.15 19.73
CA LEU A 215 20.50 13.05 18.84
C LEU A 215 21.02 12.98 17.39
N MET A 216 22.35 12.92 17.21
CA MET A 216 22.97 12.72 15.90
C MET A 216 22.80 11.32 15.31
N ALA A 217 22.20 10.38 16.04
CA ALA A 217 21.96 9.04 15.52
C ALA A 217 20.98 9.08 14.34
N VAL A 218 19.98 9.97 14.36
CA VAL A 218 19.03 10.11 13.25
C VAL A 218 19.72 10.75 12.06
N LYS A 219 19.86 9.99 10.96
CA LYS A 219 20.56 10.43 9.75
C LYS A 219 19.62 10.97 8.68
N LYS A 220 18.49 10.30 8.48
CA LYS A 220 17.57 10.62 7.39
C LYS A 220 16.12 10.46 7.84
N VAL A 221 15.27 11.41 7.47
CA VAL A 221 13.83 11.34 7.65
C VAL A 221 13.18 11.54 6.29
N THR A 222 12.32 10.60 5.88
CA THR A 222 11.52 10.70 4.65
C THR A 222 10.06 10.64 5.03
N VAL A 223 9.26 11.57 4.51
CA VAL A 223 7.81 11.61 4.68
C VAL A 223 7.19 11.74 3.30
N THR A 224 6.27 10.84 2.98
CA THR A 224 5.53 10.83 1.73
C THR A 224 4.05 10.87 2.06
N TRP A 225 3.37 11.91 1.59
CA TRP A 225 1.92 12.03 1.65
C TRP A 225 1.38 12.03 0.22
N THR A 226 0.37 11.21 -0.02
CA THR A 226 -0.32 11.12 -1.31
C THR A 226 -1.81 11.17 -1.08
N GLN A 227 -2.50 11.98 -1.87
CA GLN A 227 -3.95 12.07 -1.90
C GLN A 227 -4.42 11.97 -3.34
N GLY A 228 -5.10 10.88 -3.69
CA GLY A 228 -5.79 10.71 -4.96
C GLY A 228 -7.27 10.98 -4.76
N ASN A 229 -7.87 11.85 -5.56
CA ASN A 229 -9.31 12.04 -5.58
C ASN A 229 -9.87 11.82 -6.99
N GLY A 230 -11.14 11.44 -7.09
CA GLY A 230 -11.83 11.35 -8.37
C GLY A 230 -13.34 11.52 -8.22
N THR A 231 -13.98 12.05 -9.25
CA THR A 231 -15.44 12.20 -9.37
C THR A 231 -15.84 11.72 -10.76
N SER A 232 -16.89 10.92 -10.86
CA SER A 232 -17.51 10.49 -12.13
C SER A 232 -18.98 10.88 -12.09
N LEU A 233 -19.42 11.64 -13.08
CA LEU A 233 -20.80 12.09 -13.22
C LEU A 233 -21.34 11.69 -14.61
N PRO A 234 -22.18 10.64 -14.68
CA PRO A 234 -22.97 10.33 -15.86
C PRO A 234 -24.19 11.26 -15.92
N GLY A 235 -24.73 11.52 -17.11
CA GLY A 235 -25.90 12.40 -17.28
C GLY A 235 -25.58 13.82 -17.74
N TYR A 236 -24.32 14.12 -18.08
CA TYR A 236 -23.87 15.47 -18.43
C TYR A 236 -24.20 15.83 -19.89
N MET A 237 -25.06 16.81 -20.12
CA MET A 237 -25.62 17.11 -21.45
C MET A 237 -24.67 17.86 -22.39
N LEU A 238 -23.70 18.59 -21.86
CA LEU A 238 -22.85 19.48 -22.66
C LEU A 238 -21.62 18.77 -23.25
N GLU A 239 -21.09 19.33 -24.32
CA GLU A 239 -19.88 18.86 -25.00
C GLU A 239 -18.72 19.84 -24.81
N PRO A 240 -17.54 19.39 -24.38
CA PRO A 240 -16.38 20.26 -24.25
C PRO A 240 -15.86 20.72 -25.62
N LYS A 241 -15.44 21.99 -25.70
CA LYS A 241 -14.82 22.53 -26.91
C LYS A 241 -13.31 22.60 -26.71
N PHE A 242 -12.82 23.70 -26.12
CA PHE A 242 -11.40 23.92 -25.90
C PHE A 242 -11.07 23.71 -24.43
N LEU A 243 -9.92 23.08 -24.15
CA LEU A 243 -9.43 22.85 -22.78
C LEU A 243 -10.46 22.19 -21.85
N GLY A 244 -11.30 21.31 -22.39
CA GLY A 244 -12.32 20.59 -21.62
C GLY A 244 -13.52 21.43 -21.16
N MET A 245 -13.64 22.67 -21.62
CA MET A 245 -14.72 23.59 -21.26
C MET A 245 -15.67 23.83 -22.43
N ASP A 246 -16.95 24.02 -22.14
CA ASP A 246 -17.88 24.69 -23.04
C ASP A 246 -17.98 26.18 -22.67
N PHE A 247 -17.40 27.05 -23.48
CA PHE A 247 -17.33 28.49 -23.19
C PHE A 247 -18.68 29.21 -23.25
N SER A 248 -19.69 28.67 -23.96
CA SER A 248 -21.03 29.28 -23.97
C SER A 248 -21.69 29.19 -22.59
N ASN A 249 -21.48 28.06 -21.90
CA ASN A 249 -22.13 27.78 -20.62
C ASN A 249 -21.16 27.86 -19.43
N THR A 250 -19.87 28.10 -19.66
CA THR A 250 -18.79 28.05 -18.65
C THR A 250 -18.80 26.72 -17.87
N ALA A 251 -19.15 25.63 -18.56
CA ALA A 251 -19.37 24.32 -17.97
C ALA A 251 -18.20 23.36 -18.29
N PRO A 252 -17.86 22.41 -17.40
CA PRO A 252 -18.34 22.23 -16.02
C PRO A 252 -17.66 23.19 -15.01
N GLY A 253 -16.74 24.02 -15.47
CA GLY A 253 -15.98 24.99 -14.66
C GLY A 253 -14.50 24.64 -14.58
N TRP A 254 -13.63 25.65 -14.58
CA TRP A 254 -12.17 25.49 -14.52
C TRP A 254 -11.70 24.64 -13.33
N GLY A 255 -12.38 24.79 -12.18
CA GLY A 255 -12.09 23.96 -11.02
C GLY A 255 -12.27 22.47 -11.32
N PHE A 256 -13.41 22.08 -11.89
CA PHE A 256 -13.68 20.67 -12.19
C PHE A 256 -12.71 20.16 -13.27
N VAL A 257 -12.50 20.92 -14.34
CA VAL A 257 -11.53 20.59 -15.40
C VAL A 257 -10.12 20.34 -14.85
N PHE A 258 -9.68 21.13 -13.87
CA PHE A 258 -8.36 21.00 -13.25
C PHE A 258 -8.35 20.26 -11.90
N GLY A 259 -9.27 19.31 -11.67
CA GLY A 259 -9.11 18.39 -10.55
C GLY A 259 -9.79 18.78 -9.23
N LYS A 260 -10.50 19.91 -9.16
CA LYS A 260 -11.23 20.31 -7.95
C LYS A 260 -12.43 19.39 -7.76
N GLN A 261 -12.45 18.70 -6.63
CA GLN A 261 -13.60 17.91 -6.19
C GLN A 261 -14.61 18.83 -5.49
N TYR A 262 -15.89 18.66 -5.79
CA TYR A 262 -17.00 19.33 -5.13
C TYR A 262 -17.87 18.26 -4.48
N ASN A 263 -18.35 18.50 -3.27
CA ASN A 263 -19.19 17.54 -2.56
C ASN A 263 -20.63 17.51 -3.11
N ASP A 264 -21.07 18.63 -3.70
CA ASP A 264 -22.41 18.90 -4.22
C ASP A 264 -22.41 19.01 -5.76
N PHE A 265 -21.45 18.36 -6.43
CA PHE A 265 -21.28 18.51 -7.87
C PHE A 265 -22.54 18.15 -8.70
N PRO A 266 -23.27 17.04 -8.41
CA PRO A 266 -24.47 16.70 -9.18
C PRO A 266 -25.54 17.79 -9.10
N GLN A 267 -25.79 18.32 -7.89
CA GLN A 267 -26.75 19.41 -7.68
C GLN A 267 -26.34 20.66 -8.46
N ARG A 268 -25.06 21.04 -8.40
CA ARG A 268 -24.56 22.18 -9.17
C ARG A 268 -24.77 22.02 -10.68
N VAL A 269 -24.56 20.83 -11.22
CA VAL A 269 -24.76 20.56 -12.66
C VAL A 269 -26.25 20.60 -13.01
N ALA A 270 -27.12 20.12 -12.13
CA ALA A 270 -28.57 20.22 -12.27
C ALA A 270 -29.07 21.68 -12.22
N ASP A 271 -28.63 22.48 -11.24
CA ASP A 271 -29.05 23.88 -11.07
C ASP A 271 -28.71 24.76 -12.28
N ASN A 272 -27.63 24.42 -13.00
CA ASN A 272 -27.23 25.13 -14.21
C ASN A 272 -27.84 24.55 -15.51
N GLY A 273 -28.71 23.53 -15.40
CA GLY A 273 -29.36 22.89 -16.56
C GLY A 273 -28.42 22.05 -17.43
N TRP A 274 -27.32 21.56 -16.87
CA TRP A 274 -26.31 20.76 -17.59
C TRP A 274 -26.51 19.25 -17.41
N TYR A 275 -27.51 18.84 -16.64
CA TYR A 275 -27.82 17.45 -16.30
C TYR A 275 -29.05 16.94 -17.06
N SER A 276 -29.09 15.63 -17.33
CA SER A 276 -30.23 14.97 -17.94
C SER A 276 -31.46 15.01 -17.01
N VAL A 277 -32.62 15.31 -17.59
CA VAL A 277 -33.92 15.30 -16.91
C VAL A 277 -34.68 13.97 -17.10
N ASP A 278 -34.06 12.95 -17.68
CA ASP A 278 -34.71 11.66 -17.93
C ASP A 278 -34.69 10.80 -16.65
N SER A 279 -35.87 10.41 -16.15
CA SER A 279 -36.01 9.61 -14.93
C SER A 279 -35.51 8.17 -15.08
N ALA A 280 -35.25 7.70 -16.30
CA ALA A 280 -34.68 6.38 -16.58
C ALA A 280 -33.15 6.34 -16.50
N LEU A 281 -32.46 7.45 -16.18
CA LEU A 281 -31.02 7.45 -15.95
C LEU A 281 -30.67 6.64 -14.69
N ASN A 282 -29.96 5.53 -14.87
CA ASN A 282 -29.61 4.59 -13.79
C ASN A 282 -28.08 4.41 -13.61
N ASN A 283 -27.28 5.33 -14.14
CA ASN A 283 -25.84 5.31 -13.94
C ASN A 283 -25.51 6.04 -12.63
N ALA A 284 -24.71 5.41 -11.76
CA ALA A 284 -24.38 5.98 -10.46
C ALA A 284 -23.36 7.12 -10.58
N TYR A 285 -23.58 8.18 -9.83
CA TYR A 285 -22.57 9.16 -9.48
C TYR A 285 -21.57 8.54 -8.52
N MET A 286 -20.28 8.80 -8.71
CA MET A 286 -19.23 8.23 -7.85
C MET A 286 -18.19 9.28 -7.48
N GLN A 287 -17.76 9.28 -6.22
CA GLN A 287 -16.55 9.97 -5.80
C GLN A 287 -15.61 9.02 -5.09
N LYS A 288 -14.31 9.25 -5.24
CA LYS A 288 -13.26 8.46 -4.62
C LYS A 288 -12.25 9.38 -3.98
N VAL A 289 -11.86 9.05 -2.75
CA VAL A 289 -10.75 9.65 -2.01
C VAL A 289 -9.84 8.51 -1.56
N ASN A 290 -8.55 8.62 -1.87
CA ASN A 290 -7.51 7.71 -1.41
C ASN A 290 -6.40 8.54 -0.80
N GLU A 291 -6.21 8.44 0.51
CA GLU A 291 -5.15 9.08 1.25
C GLU A 291 -4.15 8.03 1.72
N ALA A 292 -2.88 8.22 1.40
CA ALA A 292 -1.80 7.44 1.98
C ALA A 292 -0.71 8.35 2.57
N LEU A 293 -0.34 8.08 3.81
CA LEU A 293 0.76 8.71 4.53
C LEU A 293 1.78 7.64 4.85
N SER A 294 3.04 7.90 4.58
CA SER A 294 4.14 7.05 5.03
C SER A 294 5.31 7.89 5.52
N TYR A 295 5.95 7.45 6.58
CA TYR A 295 7.20 8.04 7.04
C TYR A 295 8.25 6.95 7.27
N LYS A 296 9.51 7.36 7.14
CA LYS A 296 10.67 6.51 7.40
C LYS A 296 11.78 7.32 8.04
N VAL A 297 12.29 6.84 9.15
CA VAL A 297 13.39 7.44 9.91
C VAL A 297 14.54 6.44 9.95
N ASN A 298 15.69 6.82 9.42
CA ASN A 298 16.91 6.01 9.48
C ASN A 298 17.86 6.61 10.49
N GLY A 299 18.17 5.83 11.51
CA GLY A 299 19.17 6.11 12.53
C GLY A 299 20.36 5.16 12.43
N ASP A 300 21.55 5.65 12.75
CA ASP A 300 22.74 4.84 12.92
C ASP A 300 23.57 5.39 14.09
N PHE A 301 23.58 4.62 15.17
CA PHE A 301 24.31 4.91 16.36
C PHE A 301 25.72 4.32 16.29
N LEU A 302 26.70 5.23 16.23
CA LEU A 302 28.13 4.93 16.24
C LEU A 302 28.64 4.00 15.12
N GLY A 303 27.88 3.79 14.04
CA GLY A 303 28.23 2.82 12.99
C GLY A 303 28.08 1.36 13.43
N VAL A 304 27.49 1.14 14.61
CA VAL A 304 27.33 -0.18 15.25
C VAL A 304 25.89 -0.62 15.21
N ILE A 305 24.94 0.28 15.54
CA ILE A 305 23.51 -0.02 15.63
C ILE A 305 22.76 0.82 14.60
N ARG A 306 22.19 0.17 13.59
CA ARG A 306 21.25 0.78 12.65
C ARG A 306 19.83 0.60 13.17
N ILE A 307 19.05 1.66 13.18
CA ILE A 307 17.63 1.66 13.57
C ILE A 307 16.85 2.27 12.40
N ASP A 308 15.99 1.47 11.79
CA ASP A 308 15.03 1.95 10.81
C ASP A 308 13.66 1.99 11.49
N LEU A 309 13.00 3.14 11.52
CA LEU A 309 11.61 3.28 11.96
C LEU A 309 10.76 3.62 10.75
N ASP A 310 9.57 3.03 10.64
CA ASP A 310 8.64 3.35 9.57
C ASP A 310 7.19 3.25 10.05
N GLY A 311 6.31 4.01 9.42
CA GLY A 311 4.88 3.94 9.69
C GLY A 311 4.11 4.34 8.45
N ASP A 312 3.02 3.62 8.20
CA ASP A 312 2.14 3.84 7.06
C ASP A 312 0.67 3.88 7.49
N ARG A 313 -0.12 4.72 6.81
CA ARG A 313 -1.58 4.86 6.94
C ARG A 313 -2.17 4.97 5.54
N ILE A 314 -3.21 4.20 5.26
CA ILE A 314 -3.98 4.21 4.01
C ILE A 314 -5.46 4.32 4.38
N TYR A 315 -6.16 5.27 3.79
CA TYR A 315 -7.60 5.46 3.93
C TYR A 315 -8.21 5.64 2.55
N THR A 316 -9.12 4.75 2.18
CA THR A 316 -9.89 4.85 0.94
C THR A 316 -11.35 5.03 1.28
N ASP A 317 -12.01 5.98 0.62
CA ASP A 317 -13.44 6.26 0.69
C ASP A 317 -13.98 6.36 -0.74
N ASN A 318 -15.00 5.57 -1.06
CA ASN A 318 -15.69 5.55 -2.33
C ASN A 318 -17.17 5.83 -2.07
N TYR A 319 -17.59 7.05 -2.36
CA TYR A 319 -18.97 7.47 -2.36
C TYR A 319 -19.66 7.04 -3.66
N GLN A 320 -20.87 6.54 -3.55
CA GLN A 320 -21.74 6.22 -4.68
C GLN A 320 -23.17 6.64 -4.36
N SER A 321 -23.84 7.26 -5.32
CA SER A 321 -25.28 7.57 -5.24
C SER A 321 -25.93 7.55 -6.61
N TYR A 322 -27.26 7.43 -6.66
CA TYR A 322 -28.03 7.55 -7.88
C TYR A 322 -28.73 8.90 -7.90
N PHE A 323 -28.17 9.86 -8.62
CA PHE A 323 -28.75 11.18 -8.77
C PHE A 323 -29.60 11.21 -10.05
N ARG A 324 -30.91 11.46 -9.93
CA ARG A 324 -31.82 11.45 -11.08
C ARG A 324 -32.99 12.42 -10.90
N TYR A 325 -33.58 12.79 -12.02
CA TYR A 325 -34.81 13.57 -12.05
C TYR A 325 -36.00 12.67 -11.76
N ASP A 326 -36.81 13.03 -10.76
CA ASP A 326 -38.00 12.26 -10.40
C ASP A 326 -39.24 12.72 -11.18
N ASN A 327 -40.31 11.93 -11.13
CA ASN A 327 -41.60 12.22 -11.76
C ASN A 327 -42.28 13.49 -11.20
N GLU A 328 -41.88 13.94 -10.01
CA GLU A 328 -42.33 15.19 -9.38
C GLU A 328 -41.61 16.44 -9.91
N GLY A 329 -40.63 16.26 -10.80
CA GLY A 329 -39.90 17.36 -11.41
C GLY A 329 -38.73 17.90 -10.57
N ILE A 330 -38.24 17.10 -9.61
CA ILE A 330 -37.17 17.48 -8.68
C ILE A 330 -36.02 16.48 -8.81
N PHE A 331 -34.79 16.99 -8.77
CA PHE A 331 -33.60 16.14 -8.68
C PHE A 331 -33.47 15.57 -7.26
N THR A 332 -33.39 14.24 -7.18
CA THR A 332 -33.28 13.54 -5.90
C THR A 332 -32.10 12.58 -5.94
N GLU A 333 -31.37 12.51 -4.83
CA GLU A 333 -30.29 11.58 -4.61
C GLU A 333 -30.80 10.32 -3.91
N TYR A 334 -30.63 9.17 -4.56
CA TYR A 334 -31.10 7.88 -4.07
C TYR A 334 -29.94 7.02 -3.59
N SER A 335 -30.16 6.34 -2.45
CA SER A 335 -29.27 5.32 -1.88
C SER A 335 -27.79 5.75 -1.76
N PRO A 336 -27.48 6.93 -1.16
CA PRO A 336 -26.10 7.35 -0.97
C PRO A 336 -25.37 6.36 -0.05
N VAL A 337 -24.20 5.91 -0.48
CA VAL A 337 -23.38 4.97 0.28
C VAL A 337 -21.90 5.29 0.11
N ASN A 338 -21.18 5.32 1.22
CA ASN A 338 -19.73 5.31 1.23
C ASN A 338 -19.23 3.90 1.49
N THR A 339 -18.20 3.48 0.76
CA THR A 339 -17.51 2.20 0.97
C THR A 339 -16.02 2.40 0.90
N GLY A 340 -15.26 1.68 1.71
CA GLY A 340 -13.83 1.93 1.75
C GLY A 340 -13.03 0.83 2.40
N ASN A 341 -11.73 1.07 2.46
CA ASN A 341 -10.79 0.27 3.24
C ASN A 341 -9.91 1.20 4.06
N PHE A 342 -9.33 0.67 5.13
CA PHE A 342 -8.45 1.41 6.00
C PHE A 342 -7.32 0.52 6.49
N SER A 343 -6.11 1.03 6.50
CA SER A 343 -4.96 0.35 7.08
C SER A 343 -4.05 1.34 7.78
N ILE A 344 -3.53 0.99 8.94
CA ILE A 344 -2.61 1.83 9.69
C ILE A 344 -1.61 1.00 10.47
N SER A 345 -0.36 1.46 10.55
CA SER A 345 0.61 0.93 11.50
C SER A 345 0.12 1.15 12.93
N TYR A 346 -0.14 0.04 13.62
CA TYR A 346 -0.74 0.00 14.95
C TYR A 346 0.03 -1.03 15.78
N SER A 347 0.34 -0.72 17.03
CA SER A 347 1.19 -1.60 17.85
C SER A 347 0.35 -2.44 18.80
N ILE A 348 0.58 -3.75 18.78
CA ILE A 348 0.04 -4.72 19.76
C ILE A 348 1.15 -5.41 20.57
N ILE A 349 2.34 -4.79 20.63
CA ILE A 349 3.55 -5.41 21.19
C ILE A 349 3.38 -5.88 22.64
N LYS A 350 2.58 -5.14 23.42
CA LYS A 350 2.36 -5.41 24.84
C LYS A 350 1.71 -6.78 25.09
N THR A 351 0.99 -7.31 24.11
CA THR A 351 0.28 -8.59 24.23
C THR A 351 0.91 -9.70 23.39
N SER A 352 1.96 -9.45 22.62
CA SER A 352 2.55 -10.43 21.68
C SER A 352 3.01 -11.72 22.34
N PHE A 353 3.45 -11.67 23.60
CA PHE A 353 4.04 -12.80 24.33
C PHE A 353 3.06 -13.45 25.31
N GLN A 354 1.81 -12.99 25.35
CA GLN A 354 0.77 -13.64 26.12
C GLN A 354 0.26 -14.84 25.32
N GLY A 355 0.42 -16.04 25.88
CA GLY A 355 -0.06 -17.29 25.30
C GLY A 355 -1.33 -17.77 26.01
N PRO A 356 -2.12 -18.65 25.37
CA PRO A 356 -3.24 -19.28 26.03
C PRO A 356 -2.78 -20.23 27.15
N ASP A 357 -3.66 -20.47 28.12
CA ASP A 357 -3.47 -21.46 29.17
C ASP A 357 -3.66 -22.91 28.67
N LYS A 358 -3.60 -23.90 29.57
CA LYS A 358 -3.78 -25.32 29.23
C LYS A 358 -5.17 -25.66 28.66
N ASN A 359 -6.17 -24.82 28.91
CA ASN A 359 -7.54 -24.96 28.42
C ASN A 359 -7.78 -24.10 27.16
N GLU A 360 -6.71 -23.60 26.54
CA GLU A 360 -6.75 -22.70 25.39
C GLU A 360 -7.39 -21.33 25.67
N ILE A 361 -7.55 -20.91 26.93
CA ILE A 361 -8.09 -19.61 27.32
C ILE A 361 -6.97 -18.57 27.29
N SER A 362 -7.12 -17.51 26.49
CA SER A 362 -6.13 -16.43 26.42
C SER A 362 -6.45 -15.33 27.44
N PRO A 363 -5.49 -14.91 28.29
CA PRO A 363 -5.67 -13.75 29.17
C PRO A 363 -6.08 -12.47 28.41
N THR A 364 -5.56 -12.26 27.20
CA THR A 364 -5.95 -11.11 26.36
C THR A 364 -7.39 -11.20 25.90
N PHE A 365 -7.91 -12.42 25.72
CA PHE A 365 -9.28 -12.65 25.30
C PHE A 365 -10.25 -12.41 26.45
N VAL A 366 -9.92 -12.84 27.67
CA VAL A 366 -10.68 -12.51 28.87
C VAL A 366 -10.72 -10.99 29.09
N GLN A 367 -9.57 -10.31 29.00
CA GLN A 367 -9.50 -8.85 29.07
C GLN A 367 -10.36 -8.18 27.99
N PHE A 368 -10.40 -8.75 26.78
CA PHE A 368 -11.30 -8.28 25.73
C PHE A 368 -12.77 -8.39 26.14
N LEU A 369 -13.21 -9.51 26.70
CA LEU A 369 -14.58 -9.70 27.17
C LEU A 369 -14.94 -8.71 28.29
N ASP A 370 -14.01 -8.47 29.23
CA ASP A 370 -14.18 -7.53 30.34
C ASP A 370 -14.21 -6.08 29.90
N ASN A 371 -13.39 -5.70 28.91
CA ASN A 371 -13.32 -4.33 28.39
C ASN A 371 -14.63 -3.90 27.69
N ARG A 372 -15.50 -4.84 27.28
CA ARG A 372 -16.74 -4.54 26.57
C ARG A 372 -17.67 -3.63 27.38
N ILE A 373 -17.85 -3.89 28.67
CA ILE A 373 -18.75 -3.08 29.50
C ILE A 373 -18.21 -1.66 29.68
N VAL A 374 -16.91 -1.53 29.94
CA VAL A 374 -16.25 -0.22 30.10
C VAL A 374 -16.37 0.62 28.82
N ILE A 375 -16.19 -0.01 27.66
CA ILE A 375 -16.34 0.67 26.37
C ILE A 375 -17.80 1.02 26.08
N ALA A 376 -18.74 0.12 26.37
CA ALA A 376 -20.17 0.35 26.19
C ALA A 376 -20.64 1.56 27.03
N GLU A 377 -20.23 1.63 28.29
CA GLU A 377 -20.50 2.79 29.16
C GLU A 377 -19.95 4.09 28.57
N ARG A 378 -18.71 4.06 28.07
CA ARG A 378 -18.10 5.27 27.48
C ARG A 378 -18.78 5.73 26.20
N LEU A 379 -19.20 4.79 25.35
CA LEU A 379 -19.96 5.11 24.14
C LEU A 379 -21.32 5.69 24.50
N ALA A 380 -22.02 5.07 25.45
CA ALA A 380 -23.31 5.52 25.95
C ALA A 380 -23.26 6.92 26.57
N HIS A 381 -22.27 7.19 27.44
CA HIS A 381 -22.06 8.51 28.01
C HIS A 381 -21.63 9.57 26.99
N GLY A 382 -21.10 9.17 25.83
CA GLY A 382 -20.76 10.07 24.73
C GLY A 382 -21.92 10.35 23.77
N ASP A 383 -23.01 9.58 23.84
CA ASP A 383 -24.14 9.66 22.91
C ASP A 383 -25.32 10.46 23.51
N PRO A 384 -25.69 11.62 22.93
CA PRO A 384 -26.85 12.37 23.34
C PRO A 384 -28.15 11.57 23.32
N ALA A 385 -28.30 10.62 22.38
CA ALA A 385 -29.50 9.79 22.26
C ALA A 385 -29.69 8.92 23.51
N TRP A 386 -28.61 8.36 24.04
CA TRP A 386 -28.64 7.58 25.27
C TRP A 386 -28.83 8.46 26.52
N GLN A 387 -28.17 9.63 26.56
CA GLN A 387 -28.30 10.55 27.70
C GLN A 387 -29.73 11.04 27.92
N ASN A 388 -30.49 11.22 26.83
CA ASN A 388 -31.88 11.67 26.85
C ASN A 388 -32.90 10.54 27.17
N LEU A 389 -32.47 9.29 27.30
CA LEU A 389 -33.35 8.20 27.71
C LEU A 389 -33.78 8.37 29.17
N PRO A 390 -35.01 7.93 29.54
CA PRO A 390 -35.41 7.77 30.93
C PRO A 390 -34.43 6.89 31.71
N ASP A 391 -34.18 7.20 32.99
CA ASP A 391 -33.18 6.50 33.81
C ASP A 391 -33.45 4.99 33.94
N ASP A 392 -34.71 4.56 33.91
CA ASP A 392 -35.16 3.18 33.93
C ASP A 392 -34.94 2.43 32.60
N ALA A 393 -34.78 3.16 31.50
CA ALA A 393 -34.54 2.61 30.16
C ALA A 393 -33.06 2.64 29.74
N LYS A 394 -32.17 3.21 30.57
CA LYS A 394 -30.75 3.36 30.24
C LYS A 394 -29.97 2.05 30.22
N TYR A 395 -30.42 1.05 30.97
CA TYR A 395 -29.74 -0.23 31.12
C TYR A 395 -30.70 -1.38 30.84
N TYR A 396 -30.18 -2.46 30.25
CA TYR A 396 -30.90 -3.71 30.10
C TYR A 396 -29.99 -4.89 30.46
N TYR A 397 -30.59 -6.00 30.87
CA TYR A 397 -29.84 -7.22 31.18
C TYR A 397 -29.47 -7.96 29.89
N ASP A 398 -28.17 -8.02 29.57
CA ASP A 398 -27.67 -8.75 28.40
C ASP A 398 -27.43 -10.22 28.77
N THR A 399 -28.26 -11.12 28.22
CA THR A 399 -28.17 -12.57 28.47
C THR A 399 -26.88 -13.20 27.93
N ILE A 400 -26.22 -12.58 26.94
CA ILE A 400 -24.97 -13.08 26.36
C ILE A 400 -23.81 -12.81 27.31
N ALA A 401 -23.79 -11.64 27.94
CA ALA A 401 -22.73 -11.25 28.86
C ALA A 401 -23.02 -11.57 30.33
N GLY A 402 -24.28 -11.91 30.67
CA GLY A 402 -24.70 -12.19 32.04
C GLY A 402 -24.60 -10.99 32.99
N ARG A 403 -24.74 -9.77 32.45
CA ARG A 403 -24.68 -8.50 33.20
C ARG A 403 -25.45 -7.39 32.50
N GLU A 404 -25.68 -6.30 33.20
CA GLU A 404 -26.33 -5.11 32.64
C GLU A 404 -25.41 -4.37 31.67
N PHE A 405 -25.97 -3.97 30.52
CA PHE A 405 -25.32 -3.14 29.52
C PHE A 405 -26.16 -1.88 29.24
N PRO A 406 -25.53 -0.77 28.85
CA PRO A 406 -26.26 0.40 28.40
C PRO A 406 -27.12 0.09 27.16
N PHE A 407 -28.36 0.57 27.15
CA PHE A 407 -29.23 0.52 25.98
C PHE A 407 -28.55 1.17 24.77
N GLY A 408 -28.72 0.61 23.57
CA GLY A 408 -28.03 1.05 22.36
C GLY A 408 -26.63 0.43 22.17
N TYR A 409 -25.97 0.01 23.26
CA TYR A 409 -24.59 -0.47 23.26
C TYR A 409 -24.47 -1.82 23.96
N GLY A 410 -25.06 -2.86 23.37
CA GLY A 410 -24.97 -4.23 23.87
C GLY A 410 -23.58 -4.85 23.79
N SER A 411 -23.39 -5.98 24.46
CA SER A 411 -22.10 -6.67 24.51
C SER A 411 -21.63 -7.23 23.15
N ASN A 412 -22.54 -7.36 22.20
CA ASN A 412 -22.30 -7.80 20.83
C ASN A 412 -22.36 -6.65 19.80
N SER A 413 -22.54 -5.41 20.26
CA SER A 413 -22.59 -4.23 19.38
C SER A 413 -21.24 -4.04 18.69
N GLN A 414 -21.25 -3.78 17.38
CA GLN A 414 -20.04 -3.62 16.57
C GLN A 414 -19.06 -2.57 17.15
N PRO A 415 -19.45 -1.33 17.50
CA PRO A 415 -18.54 -0.35 18.09
C PRO A 415 -17.96 -0.80 19.44
N VAL A 416 -18.77 -1.48 20.28
CA VAL A 416 -18.33 -2.01 21.57
C VAL A 416 -17.24 -3.07 21.35
N LEU A 417 -17.52 -4.06 20.51
CA LEU A 417 -16.58 -5.13 20.17
C LEU A 417 -15.31 -4.57 19.51
N TYR A 418 -15.44 -3.60 18.60
CA TYR A 418 -14.31 -3.01 17.90
C TYR A 418 -13.33 -2.32 18.86
N HIS A 419 -13.83 -1.40 19.70
CA HIS A 419 -12.96 -0.66 20.62
C HIS A 419 -12.48 -1.53 21.78
N ALA A 420 -13.28 -2.49 22.26
CA ALA A 420 -12.83 -3.47 23.24
C ALA A 420 -11.70 -4.35 22.68
N PHE A 421 -11.82 -4.80 21.42
CA PHE A 421 -10.79 -5.58 20.75
C PHE A 421 -9.47 -4.81 20.62
N LEU A 422 -9.53 -3.55 20.16
CA LEU A 422 -8.34 -2.71 20.03
C LEU A 422 -7.69 -2.37 21.38
N SER A 423 -8.48 -2.19 22.43
CA SER A 423 -7.97 -1.91 23.78
C SER A 423 -7.23 -3.12 24.36
N ALA A 424 -7.85 -4.30 24.33
CA ALA A 424 -7.30 -5.52 24.90
C ALA A 424 -6.04 -5.95 24.16
N TYR A 425 -6.11 -6.10 22.83
CA TYR A 425 -4.97 -6.56 22.05
C TYR A 425 -3.89 -5.48 21.86
N GLY A 426 -4.27 -4.20 21.84
CA GLY A 426 -3.33 -3.07 21.90
C GLY A 426 -2.61 -2.91 23.24
N GLY A 427 -3.07 -3.58 24.31
CA GLY A 427 -2.57 -3.37 25.66
C GLY A 427 -2.75 -1.93 26.14
N SER A 428 -3.85 -1.29 25.73
CA SER A 428 -4.25 0.05 26.15
C SER A 428 -5.41 -0.06 27.12
N ASP A 429 -5.51 0.87 28.07
CA ASP A 429 -6.60 0.89 29.04
C ASP A 429 -7.93 1.21 28.33
N ALA A 430 -8.96 0.39 28.56
CA ALA A 430 -10.29 0.56 28.00
C ALA A 430 -10.92 1.92 28.32
N SER A 431 -10.53 2.56 29.43
CA SER A 431 -10.96 3.90 29.81
C SER A 431 -10.33 5.02 28.96
N SER A 432 -9.21 4.75 28.29
CA SER A 432 -8.38 5.75 27.60
C SER A 432 -8.34 5.62 26.07
N VAL A 433 -8.78 4.49 25.53
CA VAL A 433 -8.78 4.26 24.08
C VAL A 433 -9.67 5.27 23.35
N ALA A 434 -9.22 5.74 22.18
CA ALA A 434 -9.98 6.63 21.33
C ALA A 434 -11.21 5.92 20.76
N ILE A 435 -12.39 6.44 21.07
CA ILE A 435 -13.70 5.89 20.65
C ILE A 435 -14.46 6.82 19.69
N GLU A 436 -13.91 8.01 19.39
CA GLU A 436 -14.56 9.01 18.52
C GLU A 436 -14.70 8.53 17.06
N SER A 437 -13.79 7.67 16.60
CA SER A 437 -13.77 7.22 15.22
C SER A 437 -13.15 5.83 15.11
N PRO A 438 -13.65 4.97 14.19
CA PRO A 438 -13.00 3.70 13.87
C PRO A 438 -11.70 3.88 13.06
N PHE A 439 -11.29 5.12 12.75
CA PHE A 439 -10.11 5.40 11.93
C PHE A 439 -9.04 6.19 12.71
N PRO A 440 -8.08 5.52 13.37
CA PRO A 440 -6.93 6.17 13.97
C PRO A 440 -6.21 7.13 13.00
N LYS A 441 -5.78 8.29 13.51
CA LYS A 441 -5.24 9.38 12.68
C LYS A 441 -3.73 9.24 12.41
N PHE A 442 -2.95 8.77 13.38
CA PHE A 442 -1.49 8.77 13.27
C PHE A 442 -0.88 7.35 13.38
N PRO A 443 -0.01 6.93 12.44
CA PRO A 443 0.59 5.60 12.47
C PRO A 443 1.71 5.49 13.52
N ILE A 444 1.62 4.47 14.37
CA ILE A 444 2.66 4.13 15.35
C ILE A 444 3.85 3.51 14.60
N PRO A 445 5.11 3.84 14.96
CA PRO A 445 6.27 3.35 14.22
C PRO A 445 6.50 1.86 14.44
N ASN A 446 6.69 1.15 13.34
CA ASN A 446 7.40 -0.13 13.27
C ASN A 446 8.90 0.12 13.35
N TRP A 447 9.69 -0.89 13.70
CA TRP A 447 11.14 -0.75 13.79
C TRP A 447 11.91 -1.96 13.29
N ARG A 448 13.12 -1.69 12.80
CA ARG A 448 14.12 -2.70 12.50
C ARG A 448 15.47 -2.24 13.03
N ILE A 449 16.00 -3.01 13.96
CA ILE A 449 17.28 -2.78 14.61
C ILE A 449 18.28 -3.79 14.05
N THR A 450 19.46 -3.32 13.65
CA THR A 450 20.55 -4.17 13.19
C THR A 450 21.85 -3.75 13.86
N ILE A 451 22.48 -4.66 14.58
CA ILE A 451 23.73 -4.46 15.31
C ILE A 451 24.85 -5.17 14.55
N ASN A 452 25.74 -4.42 13.91
CA ASN A 452 26.82 -4.96 13.06
C ASN A 452 28.22 -4.84 13.70
N GLY A 453 28.38 -4.05 14.78
CA GLY A 453 29.69 -3.69 15.33
C GLY A 453 30.19 -4.57 16.48
N LEU A 454 29.62 -5.76 16.69
CA LEU A 454 30.01 -6.67 17.77
C LEU A 454 31.44 -7.22 17.59
N THR A 455 31.96 -7.22 16.37
CA THR A 455 33.36 -7.55 16.06
C THR A 455 34.38 -6.53 16.53
N ASN A 456 33.97 -5.36 17.04
CA ASN A 456 34.88 -4.42 17.70
C ASN A 456 35.34 -4.93 19.07
N ILE A 457 34.62 -5.89 19.67
CA ILE A 457 34.99 -6.53 20.93
C ILE A 457 36.07 -7.59 20.65
N LYS A 458 37.26 -7.46 21.25
CA LYS A 458 38.41 -8.34 21.00
C LYS A 458 38.11 -9.83 21.18
N ALA A 459 37.23 -10.20 22.13
CA ALA A 459 36.84 -11.58 22.36
C ALA A 459 36.04 -12.17 21.17
N ILE A 460 35.08 -11.41 20.65
CA ILE A 460 34.23 -11.82 19.51
C ILE A 460 35.05 -11.82 18.21
N ALA A 461 35.91 -10.82 18.01
CA ALA A 461 36.74 -10.67 16.81
C ALA A 461 37.71 -11.84 16.55
N LYS A 462 38.16 -12.52 17.62
CA LYS A 462 39.04 -13.69 17.52
C LYS A 462 38.35 -14.88 16.85
N VAL A 463 37.04 -15.05 17.08
CA VAL A 463 36.25 -16.18 16.59
C VAL A 463 35.54 -15.83 15.29
N PHE A 464 34.96 -14.63 15.22
CA PHE A 464 34.08 -14.21 14.13
C PHE A 464 34.71 -13.10 13.28
N ARG A 465 34.61 -13.24 11.95
CA ARG A 465 34.89 -12.21 10.96
C ARG A 465 33.76 -11.17 10.89
N SER A 466 32.51 -11.61 10.99
CA SER A 466 31.33 -10.76 11.11
C SER A 466 30.33 -11.39 12.07
N PHE A 467 29.65 -10.55 12.85
CA PHE A 467 28.62 -10.96 13.78
C PHE A 467 27.55 -9.86 13.79
N ASN A 468 26.38 -10.19 13.24
CA ASN A 468 25.27 -9.28 13.11
C ASN A 468 24.06 -9.80 13.89
N ILE A 469 23.43 -8.93 14.69
CA ILE A 469 22.15 -9.20 15.34
C ILE A 469 21.09 -8.34 14.67
N THR A 470 19.98 -8.94 14.25
CA THR A 470 18.84 -8.24 13.67
C THR A 470 17.59 -8.51 14.48
N HIS A 471 16.80 -7.47 14.71
CA HIS A 471 15.46 -7.54 15.29
C HIS A 471 14.54 -6.65 14.45
N GLY A 472 13.40 -7.18 14.01
CA GLY A 472 12.41 -6.42 13.25
C GLY A 472 11.02 -6.66 13.82
N TYR A 473 10.29 -5.58 14.05
CA TYR A 473 8.90 -5.59 14.49
C TYR A 473 8.05 -4.78 13.54
N ARG A 474 6.96 -5.37 13.05
CA ARG A 474 5.95 -4.70 12.25
C ARG A 474 4.56 -5.10 12.71
N SER A 475 3.69 -4.13 12.92
CA SER A 475 2.28 -4.39 13.17
C SER A 475 1.36 -3.40 12.46
N MET A 476 0.21 -3.90 12.02
CA MET A 476 -0.72 -3.20 11.15
C MET A 476 -2.16 -3.58 11.51
N LEU A 477 -2.98 -2.57 11.75
CA LEU A 477 -4.43 -2.68 11.82
C LEU A 477 -4.99 -2.49 10.41
N SER A 478 -5.84 -3.41 9.97
CA SER A 478 -6.47 -3.40 8.65
C SER A 478 -7.97 -3.63 8.80
N ILE A 479 -8.75 -2.74 8.19
CA ILE A 479 -10.19 -2.87 8.01
C ILE A 479 -10.40 -3.17 6.54
N THR A 480 -10.74 -4.42 6.22
CA THR A 480 -10.82 -4.92 4.84
C THR A 480 -11.86 -4.16 4.03
N SER A 481 -13.04 -3.98 4.62
CA SER A 481 -14.11 -3.16 4.07
C SER A 481 -14.92 -2.51 5.18
N TRP A 482 -15.31 -1.26 4.94
CA TRP A 482 -16.31 -0.55 5.72
C TRP A 482 -17.34 0.06 4.76
N ARG A 483 -18.58 0.21 5.23
CA ARG A 483 -19.69 0.80 4.46
C ARG A 483 -20.50 1.73 5.38
N THR A 484 -21.10 2.80 4.87
CA THR A 484 -22.10 3.55 5.65
C THR A 484 -23.45 2.85 5.65
N ASN A 485 -24.09 2.80 6.82
CA ASN A 485 -25.40 2.20 6.96
C ASN A 485 -26.47 3.16 6.41
N VAL A 486 -27.32 2.68 5.49
CA VAL A 486 -28.38 3.50 4.85
C VAL A 486 -29.52 3.81 5.81
N ASN A 487 -29.71 2.97 6.84
CA ASN A 487 -30.73 3.18 7.86
C ASN A 487 -30.28 4.18 8.93
N TYR A 488 -28.99 4.50 8.99
CA TYR A 488 -28.47 5.48 9.93
C TYR A 488 -28.76 6.88 9.41
N LYS A 489 -29.56 7.64 10.15
CA LYS A 489 -29.82 9.05 9.85
C LYS A 489 -29.21 9.94 10.92
N ASP A 490 -28.47 10.97 10.51
CA ASP A 490 -27.80 11.91 11.42
C ASP A 490 -28.81 12.78 12.22
N ASP A 491 -30.06 12.91 11.74
CA ASP A 491 -31.14 13.71 12.36
C ASP A 491 -32.01 12.95 13.39
N GLU A 492 -32.10 11.61 13.26
CA GLU A 492 -32.86 10.71 14.13
C GLU A 492 -31.92 9.77 14.91
N SER A 493 -30.97 10.34 15.67
CA SER A 493 -30.04 9.57 16.51
C SER A 493 -30.79 8.74 17.57
N GLY A 494 -30.39 7.48 17.77
CA GLY A 494 -31.00 6.57 18.76
C GLY A 494 -31.95 5.52 18.19
N GLN A 495 -32.06 5.41 16.86
CA GLN A 495 -32.77 4.29 16.24
C GLN A 495 -32.07 2.97 16.56
N VAL A 496 -32.86 1.96 16.91
CA VAL A 496 -32.40 0.61 17.20
C VAL A 496 -32.66 -0.31 16.01
N PHE A 497 -31.81 -1.33 15.82
CA PHE A 497 -32.15 -2.39 14.87
C PHE A 497 -33.39 -3.14 15.36
N GLN A 498 -34.25 -3.53 14.42
CA GLN A 498 -35.46 -4.31 14.72
C GLN A 498 -35.10 -5.55 15.55
N ASP A 499 -35.87 -5.82 16.60
CA ASP A 499 -35.71 -6.94 17.52
C ASP A 499 -34.36 -6.96 18.30
N THR A 500 -33.67 -5.82 18.39
CA THR A 500 -32.46 -5.68 19.21
C THR A 500 -32.49 -4.42 20.07
N TYR A 501 -31.61 -4.38 21.08
CA TYR A 501 -31.34 -3.21 21.90
C TYR A 501 -30.14 -2.39 21.41
N ASN A 502 -29.63 -2.63 20.19
CA ASN A 502 -28.44 -1.98 19.66
C ASN A 502 -28.81 -0.81 18.74
N PHE A 503 -28.12 0.32 18.89
CA PHE A 503 -28.27 1.45 17.98
C PHE A 503 -27.73 1.11 16.60
N ILE A 504 -28.39 1.65 15.58
CA ILE A 504 -27.93 1.58 14.20
C ILE A 504 -26.60 2.32 14.11
N THR A 505 -25.56 1.64 13.64
CA THR A 505 -24.20 2.18 13.54
C THR A 505 -24.00 2.96 12.26
N LYS A 506 -23.32 4.11 12.32
CA LYS A 506 -22.97 4.90 11.12
C LYS A 506 -22.14 4.11 10.10
N TYR A 507 -21.19 3.31 10.59
CA TYR A 507 -20.32 2.47 9.78
C TYR A 507 -20.61 1.00 10.05
N ASP A 508 -20.89 0.24 8.99
CA ASP A 508 -20.92 -1.22 9.01
C ASP A 508 -19.54 -1.73 8.62
N VAL A 509 -18.91 -2.49 9.52
CA VAL A 509 -17.56 -3.04 9.36
C VAL A 509 -17.67 -4.55 9.45
N GLY A 510 -17.25 -5.26 8.39
CA GLY A 510 -17.37 -6.72 8.36
C GLY A 510 -16.30 -7.42 9.22
N VAL A 511 -15.03 -7.20 8.87
CA VAL A 511 -13.88 -7.85 9.50
C VAL A 511 -12.79 -6.83 9.77
N VAL A 512 -12.21 -6.91 10.97
CA VAL A 512 -11.05 -6.13 11.37
C VAL A 512 -9.91 -7.08 11.71
N SER A 513 -8.76 -6.85 11.07
CA SER A 513 -7.58 -7.68 11.26
C SER A 513 -6.43 -6.86 11.84
N VAL A 514 -5.78 -7.39 12.87
CA VAL A 514 -4.50 -6.89 13.37
C VAL A 514 -3.44 -7.93 13.09
N ILE A 515 -2.47 -7.53 12.28
CA ILE A 515 -1.35 -8.37 11.86
C ILE A 515 -0.11 -7.89 12.58
N GLU A 516 0.61 -8.81 13.21
CA GLU A 516 1.89 -8.59 13.86
C GLU A 516 2.91 -9.58 13.33
N ASN A 517 4.09 -9.08 13.01
CA ASN A 517 5.18 -9.87 12.47
C ASN A 517 6.51 -9.41 13.07
N TYR A 518 7.20 -10.37 13.70
CA TYR A 518 8.58 -10.28 14.10
C TYR A 518 9.46 -10.94 13.05
N SER A 519 10.07 -10.14 12.19
CA SER A 519 10.82 -10.61 11.02
C SER A 519 12.25 -10.07 10.98
N PRO A 520 13.21 -10.71 11.66
CA PRO A 520 13.03 -11.76 12.69
C PRO A 520 12.82 -11.16 14.09
N LEU A 521 12.28 -11.92 15.04
CA LEU A 521 12.28 -11.56 16.47
C LEU A 521 13.73 -11.47 16.95
N ILE A 522 14.54 -12.48 16.66
CA ILE A 522 15.99 -12.44 16.85
C ILE A 522 16.62 -13.15 15.65
N GLY A 523 17.44 -12.43 14.90
CA GLY A 523 18.25 -12.96 13.81
C GLY A 523 19.72 -12.81 14.15
N LEU A 524 20.46 -13.89 14.10
CA LEU A 524 21.91 -13.94 14.27
C LEU A 524 22.52 -14.36 12.94
N ASP A 525 23.43 -13.54 12.42
CA ASP A 525 24.22 -13.87 11.24
C ASP A 525 25.71 -13.75 11.58
N MET A 526 26.39 -14.88 11.57
CA MET A 526 27.76 -15.03 12.01
C MET A 526 28.59 -15.62 10.89
N THR A 527 29.72 -15.01 10.59
CA THR A 527 30.74 -15.56 9.69
C THR A 527 32.04 -15.73 10.46
N MET A 528 32.59 -16.93 10.47
CA MET A 528 33.87 -17.26 11.10
C MET A 528 35.04 -17.10 10.12
N HIS A 529 36.27 -17.03 10.66
CA HIS A 529 37.48 -16.91 9.85
C HIS A 529 37.74 -18.13 8.94
N ASN A 530 37.26 -19.31 9.34
CA ASN A 530 37.32 -20.53 8.54
C ASN A 530 36.25 -20.60 7.42
N SER A 531 35.55 -19.49 7.12
CA SER A 531 34.48 -19.45 6.11
C SER A 531 33.26 -20.32 6.43
N LEU A 532 33.05 -20.66 7.72
CA LEU A 532 31.78 -21.14 8.23
C LEU A 532 30.84 -19.96 8.47
N ASN A 533 29.65 -20.03 7.89
CA ASN A 533 28.57 -19.09 8.06
C ASN A 533 27.46 -19.78 8.86
N VAL A 534 26.98 -19.13 9.90
CA VAL A 534 25.90 -19.61 10.76
C VAL A 534 24.82 -18.53 10.79
N ARG A 535 23.61 -18.90 10.41
CA ARG A 535 22.42 -18.05 10.45
C ARG A 535 21.41 -18.71 11.37
N ALA A 536 20.92 -17.99 12.36
CA ALA A 536 19.85 -18.45 13.23
C ALA A 536 18.78 -17.36 13.30
N GLU A 537 17.56 -17.66 12.89
CA GLU A 537 16.44 -16.73 12.90
C GLU A 537 15.26 -17.33 13.62
N PHE A 538 14.78 -16.62 14.64
CA PHE A 538 13.50 -16.90 15.24
C PHE A 538 12.50 -15.84 14.78
N LYS A 539 11.45 -16.25 14.09
CA LYS A 539 10.36 -15.39 13.61
C LYS A 539 9.09 -15.73 14.38
N LYS A 540 8.26 -14.72 14.59
CA LYS A 540 6.97 -14.86 15.26
C LYS A 540 5.93 -14.03 14.53
N THR A 541 4.78 -14.61 14.23
CA THR A 541 3.68 -13.96 13.55
C THR A 541 2.40 -14.16 14.34
N ARG A 542 1.57 -13.13 14.39
CA ARG A 542 0.23 -13.19 14.97
C ARG A 542 -0.73 -12.47 14.04
N ASN A 543 -1.81 -13.12 13.64
CA ASN A 543 -2.89 -12.52 12.88
C ASN A 543 -4.19 -12.72 13.65
N LEU A 544 -4.77 -11.61 14.10
CA LEU A 544 -6.02 -11.56 14.83
C LEU A 544 -7.07 -10.98 13.90
N SER A 545 -8.08 -11.75 13.53
CA SER A 545 -9.17 -11.31 12.66
C SER A 545 -10.49 -11.43 13.39
N MET A 546 -11.06 -10.28 13.76
CA MET A 546 -12.36 -10.17 14.41
C MET A 546 -13.44 -9.96 13.36
N SER A 547 -14.41 -10.87 13.32
CA SER A 547 -15.60 -10.76 12.45
C SER A 547 -16.80 -10.34 13.28
N PHE A 548 -17.43 -9.22 12.90
CA PHE A 548 -18.61 -8.68 13.60
C PHE A 548 -19.92 -9.30 13.10
N VAL A 549 -19.88 -10.03 11.99
CA VAL A 549 -21.07 -10.71 11.43
C VAL A 549 -21.47 -11.92 12.29
N ASN A 550 -20.47 -12.66 12.78
CA ASN A 550 -20.66 -13.86 13.61
C ASN A 550 -20.00 -13.72 14.99
N ASN A 551 -19.60 -12.50 15.37
CA ASN A 551 -18.97 -12.18 16.66
C ASN A 551 -17.87 -13.17 17.08
N GLN A 552 -16.99 -13.49 16.14
CA GLN A 552 -15.95 -14.51 16.33
C GLN A 552 -14.56 -13.93 16.05
N LEU A 553 -13.63 -14.18 16.96
CA LEU A 553 -12.22 -13.87 16.79
C LEU A 553 -11.46 -15.08 16.26
N THR A 554 -10.80 -14.92 15.13
CA THR A 554 -9.87 -15.91 14.57
C THR A 554 -8.44 -15.48 14.86
N GLU A 555 -7.71 -16.29 15.61
CA GLU A 555 -6.33 -16.05 15.99
C GLU A 555 -5.42 -17.07 15.31
N ILE A 556 -4.50 -16.60 14.46
CA ILE A 556 -3.46 -17.41 13.81
C ILE A 556 -2.12 -17.01 14.40
N VAL A 557 -1.49 -17.94 15.12
CA VAL A 557 -0.15 -17.76 15.70
C VAL A 557 0.84 -18.64 14.95
N GLY A 558 1.96 -18.05 14.55
CA GLY A 558 3.05 -18.74 13.89
C GLY A 558 4.38 -18.48 14.59
N ASN A 559 5.14 -19.54 14.86
CA ASN A 559 6.51 -19.47 15.34
C ASN A 559 7.41 -20.23 14.38
N GLU A 560 8.50 -19.62 13.92
CA GLU A 560 9.42 -20.25 12.98
C GLU A 560 10.85 -20.10 13.50
N LEU A 561 11.56 -21.20 13.67
CA LEU A 561 12.99 -21.24 13.94
C LEU A 561 13.72 -21.75 12.69
N VAL A 562 14.59 -20.92 12.11
CA VAL A 562 15.41 -21.27 10.95
C VAL A 562 16.88 -21.25 11.35
N LEU A 563 17.56 -22.39 11.21
CA LEU A 563 18.98 -22.58 11.44
C LEU A 563 19.66 -22.92 10.11
N GLY A 564 20.45 -22.01 9.56
CA GLY A 564 21.24 -22.19 8.36
C GLY A 564 22.73 -22.31 8.67
N LEU A 565 23.38 -23.33 8.14
CA LEU A 565 24.83 -23.53 8.18
C LEU A 565 25.36 -23.52 6.75
N GLY A 566 26.36 -22.70 6.47
CA GLY A 566 27.05 -22.65 5.19
C GLY A 566 28.54 -22.83 5.39
N PHE A 567 29.18 -23.75 4.67
CA PHE A 567 30.62 -23.97 4.75
C PHE A 567 31.23 -24.05 3.37
N ARG A 568 32.34 -23.33 3.15
CA ARG A 568 33.09 -23.38 1.89
C ARG A 568 34.40 -24.11 2.08
N VAL A 569 34.51 -25.30 1.50
CA VAL A 569 35.78 -26.04 1.43
C VAL A 569 36.55 -25.51 0.23
N LYS A 570 37.70 -24.89 0.47
CA LYS A 570 38.53 -24.29 -0.59
C LYS A 570 39.48 -25.30 -1.21
N GLY A 571 39.63 -25.24 -2.53
CA GLY A 571 40.68 -25.97 -3.24
C GLY A 571 40.55 -27.49 -3.17
N LEU A 572 39.32 -27.99 -3.09
CA LEU A 572 39.06 -29.42 -3.18
C LEU A 572 39.39 -29.89 -4.60
N LYS A 573 40.16 -30.97 -4.72
CA LYS A 573 40.59 -31.54 -6.00
C LYS A 573 39.93 -32.89 -6.17
N PHE A 574 38.79 -32.93 -6.85
CA PHE A 574 38.22 -34.19 -7.29
C PHE A 574 38.96 -34.72 -8.52
N GLN A 575 39.44 -35.96 -8.45
CA GLN A 575 39.89 -36.69 -9.61
C GLN A 575 38.67 -37.34 -10.25
N ILE A 576 38.11 -36.72 -11.29
CA ILE A 576 37.21 -37.45 -12.17
C ILE A 576 38.10 -38.34 -13.03
N ALA A 577 37.96 -39.65 -12.84
CA ALA A 577 38.54 -40.63 -13.75
C ALA A 577 38.00 -40.35 -15.15
N SER A 578 38.91 -40.03 -16.06
CA SER A 578 38.60 -39.72 -17.44
C SER A 578 37.95 -40.94 -18.09
N PHE A 579 36.67 -40.84 -18.46
CA PHE A 579 36.02 -41.78 -19.38
C PHE A 579 36.67 -41.76 -20.79
N THR A 580 37.68 -40.91 -21.04
CA THR A 580 38.29 -40.67 -22.36
C THR A 580 39.82 -40.77 -22.37
N GLY A 581 40.46 -41.40 -21.37
CA GLY A 581 41.88 -41.80 -21.43
C GLY A 581 42.93 -40.68 -21.43
N LYS A 582 42.55 -39.39 -21.40
CA LYS A 582 43.50 -38.26 -21.28
C LYS A 582 43.64 -37.77 -19.84
N LYS A 583 44.88 -37.37 -19.48
CA LYS A 583 45.27 -36.86 -18.16
C LYS A 583 44.27 -35.81 -17.66
N SER A 584 43.65 -36.11 -16.53
CA SER A 584 42.72 -35.24 -15.80
C SER A 584 43.41 -33.92 -15.43
N ASN A 585 42.96 -32.81 -16.00
CA ASN A 585 43.37 -31.48 -15.57
C ASN A 585 42.82 -31.27 -14.15
N ARG A 586 43.74 -31.11 -13.18
CA ARG A 586 43.42 -30.86 -11.77
C ARG A 586 42.84 -29.44 -11.61
N VAL A 587 41.58 -29.25 -11.95
CA VAL A 587 40.87 -28.02 -11.62
C VAL A 587 40.51 -28.08 -10.13
N GLY A 588 41.29 -27.37 -9.30
CA GLY A 588 40.93 -27.16 -7.91
C GLY A 588 39.75 -26.21 -7.85
N SER A 589 38.65 -26.67 -7.26
CA SER A 589 37.42 -25.90 -7.18
C SER A 589 36.90 -25.88 -5.74
N ASP A 590 36.06 -24.91 -5.44
CA ASP A 590 35.51 -24.74 -4.10
C ASP A 590 34.20 -25.55 -3.99
N LEU A 591 34.07 -26.33 -2.92
CA LEU A 591 32.83 -27.02 -2.56
C LEU A 591 32.05 -26.14 -1.59
N ASN A 592 30.86 -25.72 -1.97
CA ASN A 592 29.94 -25.01 -1.08
C ASN A 592 28.94 -26.00 -0.49
N LEU A 593 28.94 -26.13 0.83
CA LEU A 593 27.98 -26.91 1.59
C LEU A 593 26.98 -25.96 2.24
N LYS A 594 25.70 -26.28 2.16
CA LYS A 594 24.62 -25.53 2.79
C LYS A 594 23.66 -26.51 3.46
N LEU A 595 23.32 -26.26 4.72
CA LEU A 595 22.35 -27.02 5.50
C LEU A 595 21.39 -26.04 6.16
N ASP A 596 20.14 -26.03 5.74
CA ASP A 596 19.08 -25.22 6.33
C ASP A 596 18.08 -26.14 7.04
N PHE A 597 17.89 -25.93 8.33
CA PHE A 597 16.87 -26.60 9.13
C PHE A 597 15.84 -25.57 9.58
N GLY A 598 14.56 -25.87 9.42
CA GLY A 598 13.47 -24.99 9.80
C GLY A 598 12.39 -25.75 10.56
N ILE A 599 11.98 -25.22 11.71
CA ILE A 599 10.79 -25.67 12.45
C ILE A 599 9.78 -24.55 12.36
N ARG A 600 8.57 -24.84 11.88
CA ARG A 600 7.48 -23.88 11.81
C ARG A 600 6.25 -24.46 12.48
N ASP A 601 5.82 -23.82 13.55
CA ASP A 601 4.56 -24.07 14.21
C ASP A 601 3.55 -23.04 13.74
N ASN A 602 2.40 -23.45 13.22
CA ASN A 602 1.32 -22.56 12.84
C ASN A 602 0.00 -23.09 13.38
N LYS A 603 -0.71 -22.31 14.20
CA LYS A 603 -1.95 -22.73 14.87
C LYS A 603 -3.04 -21.69 14.66
N THR A 604 -4.22 -22.14 14.24
CA THR A 604 -5.42 -21.33 14.06
C THR A 604 -6.47 -21.70 15.11
N THR A 605 -6.82 -20.73 15.95
CA THR A 605 -7.82 -20.89 17.01
C THR A 605 -9.00 -19.96 16.72
N LEU A 606 -10.21 -20.51 16.76
CA LEU A 606 -11.47 -19.78 16.68
C LEU A 606 -11.97 -19.57 18.10
N ARG A 607 -12.26 -18.32 18.45
CA ARG A 607 -12.78 -17.92 19.77
C ARG A 607 -14.13 -17.25 19.55
N ARG A 608 -15.19 -17.88 20.02
CA ARG A 608 -16.55 -17.33 20.01
C ARG A 608 -16.78 -16.50 21.26
N ILE A 609 -17.55 -15.43 21.13
CA ILE A 609 -17.78 -14.45 22.22
C ILE A 609 -19.04 -14.81 23.02
N ASP A 610 -20.00 -15.43 22.36
CA ASP A 610 -21.29 -15.89 22.85
C ASP A 610 -21.21 -17.25 23.55
N GLU A 611 -20.42 -18.15 22.99
CA GLU A 611 -20.09 -19.45 23.56
C GLU A 611 -18.64 -19.36 24.03
N ASP A 612 -18.35 -19.47 25.33
CA ASP A 612 -16.97 -19.47 25.89
C ASP A 612 -16.21 -20.75 25.45
N ASN A 613 -16.02 -20.87 24.15
CA ASN A 613 -15.61 -22.03 23.41
C ASN A 613 -14.46 -21.63 22.49
N ASN A 614 -13.29 -22.19 22.80
CA ASN A 614 -12.06 -21.96 22.06
C ASN A 614 -11.72 -23.23 21.29
N GLN A 615 -11.91 -23.20 19.96
CA GLN A 615 -11.69 -24.37 19.12
C GLN A 615 -10.50 -24.18 18.19
N VAL A 616 -9.57 -25.14 18.18
CA VAL A 616 -8.51 -25.21 17.18
C VAL A 616 -9.11 -25.72 15.86
N SER A 617 -9.10 -24.88 14.83
CA SER A 617 -9.74 -25.17 13.54
C SER A 617 -8.75 -25.65 12.48
N ALA A 618 -7.51 -25.18 12.54
CA ALA A 618 -6.47 -25.55 11.60
C ALA A 618 -5.08 -25.34 12.20
N GLY A 619 -4.07 -25.87 11.53
CA GLY A 619 -2.68 -25.65 11.89
C GLY A 619 -1.85 -26.91 11.77
N SER A 620 -0.54 -26.73 11.73
CA SER A 620 0.40 -27.84 11.70
C SER A 620 1.79 -27.42 12.20
N MET A 621 2.49 -28.42 12.73
CA MET A 621 3.92 -28.34 13.00
C MET A 621 4.67 -28.88 11.78
N GLN A 622 5.48 -28.03 11.16
CA GLN A 622 6.25 -28.34 9.95
C GLN A 622 7.74 -28.36 10.27
N TYR A 623 8.41 -29.43 9.84
CA TYR A 623 9.85 -29.58 9.89
C TYR A 623 10.40 -29.55 8.47
N THR A 624 11.48 -28.81 8.26
CA THR A 624 12.15 -28.69 6.97
C THR A 624 13.65 -28.88 7.17
N LEU A 625 14.26 -29.69 6.32
CA LEU A 625 15.70 -29.92 6.29
C LEU A 625 16.14 -29.89 4.83
N ASN A 626 16.92 -28.88 4.45
CA ASN A 626 17.44 -28.72 3.10
C ASN A 626 18.96 -28.74 3.17
N PHE A 627 19.56 -29.77 2.58
CA PHE A 627 21.00 -29.89 2.39
C PHE A 627 21.33 -29.74 0.90
N ALA A 628 22.36 -28.95 0.61
CA ALA A 628 22.89 -28.78 -0.73
C ALA A 628 24.42 -28.77 -0.71
N ALA A 629 25.02 -29.47 -1.66
CA ALA A 629 26.46 -29.46 -1.91
C ALA A 629 26.71 -29.09 -3.37
N ASP A 630 27.24 -27.88 -3.59
CA ASP A 630 27.55 -27.33 -4.90
C ASP A 630 29.05 -27.40 -5.17
N TYR A 631 29.43 -28.06 -6.26
CA TYR A 631 30.82 -28.15 -6.72
C TYR A 631 30.91 -27.74 -8.19
N MET A 632 31.79 -26.78 -8.49
CA MET A 632 32.05 -26.41 -9.89
C MET A 632 33.09 -27.38 -10.48
N LEU A 633 32.66 -28.21 -11.42
CA LEU A 633 33.52 -29.15 -12.16
C LEU A 633 34.41 -28.42 -13.17
N SER A 634 33.89 -27.36 -13.78
CA SER A 634 34.62 -26.44 -14.66
C SER A 634 34.00 -25.03 -14.57
N GLN A 635 34.51 -24.06 -15.35
CA GLN A 635 33.87 -22.74 -15.47
C GLN A 635 32.43 -22.80 -16.01
N SER A 636 32.10 -23.85 -16.77
CA SER A 636 30.81 -24.04 -17.43
C SER A 636 29.98 -25.18 -16.84
N LEU A 637 30.53 -26.04 -15.98
CA LEU A 637 29.86 -27.22 -15.46
C LEU A 637 29.77 -27.19 -13.93
N GLN A 638 28.55 -27.19 -13.38
CA GLN A 638 28.28 -27.26 -11.95
C GLN A 638 27.54 -28.56 -11.61
N LEU A 639 28.04 -29.30 -10.63
CA LEU A 639 27.35 -30.42 -10.02
C LEU A 639 26.76 -29.98 -8.67
N ARG A 640 25.47 -30.22 -8.48
CA ARG A 640 24.77 -29.98 -7.22
C ARG A 640 24.19 -31.28 -6.70
N ALA A 641 24.58 -31.71 -5.51
CA ALA A 641 23.82 -32.72 -4.77
C ALA A 641 22.83 -32.00 -3.85
N TYR A 642 21.60 -32.50 -3.75
CA TYR A 642 20.60 -31.94 -2.84
C TYR A 642 19.85 -33.05 -2.10
N TYR A 643 19.42 -32.73 -0.88
CA TYR A 643 18.55 -33.54 -0.05
C TYR A 643 17.59 -32.61 0.67
N ASN A 644 16.31 -32.71 0.35
CA ASN A 644 15.24 -31.92 0.96
C ASN A 644 14.28 -32.89 1.65
N TRP A 645 14.05 -32.66 2.93
CA TRP A 645 13.05 -33.38 3.71
C TRP A 645 12.09 -32.37 4.32
N THR A 646 10.80 -32.61 4.13
CA THR A 646 9.76 -31.81 4.77
C THR A 646 8.74 -32.74 5.41
N SER A 647 8.42 -32.51 6.67
CA SER A 647 7.42 -33.25 7.43
C SER A 647 6.39 -32.28 7.97
N ASN A 648 5.12 -32.66 7.91
CA ASN A 648 3.98 -31.85 8.33
C ASN A 648 3.10 -32.68 9.26
N ASN A 649 2.96 -32.23 10.50
CA ASN A 649 2.13 -32.85 11.54
C ASN A 649 0.96 -31.90 11.88
N PRO A 650 -0.25 -32.15 11.33
CA PRO A 650 -1.43 -31.33 11.60
C PRO A 650 -1.92 -31.41 13.05
N TYR A 651 -2.52 -30.33 13.56
CA TYR A 651 -3.16 -30.31 14.89
C TYR A 651 -4.57 -30.88 14.91
N ILE A 652 -5.25 -30.89 13.75
CA ILE A 652 -6.61 -31.41 13.62
C ILE A 652 -6.58 -32.87 13.19
N SER A 653 -7.44 -33.69 13.78
CA SER A 653 -7.56 -35.12 13.47
C SER A 653 -8.05 -35.40 12.04
N ALA A 654 -8.68 -34.41 11.40
CA ALA A 654 -9.14 -34.49 10.02
C ALA A 654 -8.00 -34.44 8.98
N GLN A 655 -6.77 -34.13 9.37
CA GLN A 655 -5.61 -34.09 8.48
C GLN A 655 -4.55 -35.10 8.92
N PHE A 656 -4.04 -35.88 7.97
CA PHE A 656 -3.02 -36.90 8.24
C PHE A 656 -1.61 -36.30 8.22
N PRO A 657 -0.73 -36.69 9.18
CA PRO A 657 0.68 -36.40 9.11
C PRO A 657 1.29 -36.91 7.79
N ASN A 658 2.14 -36.10 7.16
CA ASN A 658 2.85 -36.48 5.95
C ASN A 658 4.33 -36.09 6.01
N ALA A 659 5.14 -36.79 5.23
CA ALA A 659 6.54 -36.46 5.04
C ALA A 659 6.94 -36.72 3.59
N THR A 660 7.65 -35.77 2.99
CA THR A 660 8.17 -35.88 1.64
C THR A 660 9.68 -35.71 1.67
N THR A 661 10.38 -36.67 1.07
CA THR A 661 11.83 -36.66 0.92
C THR A 661 12.17 -36.60 -0.56
N SER A 662 13.01 -35.64 -0.95
CA SER A 662 13.50 -35.49 -2.32
C SER A 662 15.02 -35.37 -2.27
N ALA A 663 15.71 -36.26 -2.98
CA ALA A 663 17.16 -36.26 -3.04
C ALA A 663 17.61 -36.55 -4.46
N GLY A 664 18.73 -35.96 -4.88
CA GLY A 664 19.27 -36.21 -6.20
C GLY A 664 20.49 -35.37 -6.53
N PHE A 665 20.95 -35.55 -7.76
CA PHE A 665 22.03 -34.78 -8.34
C PHE A 665 21.49 -33.94 -9.50
N THR A 666 21.93 -32.70 -9.60
CA THR A 666 21.61 -31.79 -10.70
C THR A 666 22.92 -31.38 -11.35
N LEU A 667 23.04 -31.63 -12.65
CA LEU A 667 24.16 -31.16 -13.45
C LEU A 667 23.68 -29.93 -14.23
N ARG A 668 24.31 -28.78 -14.00
CA ARG A 668 24.01 -27.54 -14.72
C ARG A 668 25.18 -27.19 -15.63
N PHE A 669 24.89 -27.05 -16.92
CA PHE A 669 25.84 -26.60 -17.92
C PHE A 669 25.50 -25.18 -18.35
N ASN A 670 26.37 -24.22 -18.04
CA ASN A 670 26.26 -22.83 -18.46
C ASN A 670 27.13 -22.62 -19.70
N LEU A 671 26.49 -22.40 -20.84
CA LEU A 671 27.11 -22.12 -22.14
C LEU A 671 27.53 -20.65 -22.32
N ALA A 672 27.50 -19.83 -21.26
CA ALA A 672 27.88 -18.44 -21.33
C ALA A 672 29.42 -18.32 -21.36
N GLN A 673 29.95 -18.16 -22.56
CA GLN A 673 31.27 -17.59 -22.83
C GLN A 673 31.25 -16.08 -22.65
#